data_AF-A0A4V5PNP0-F1
#
_entry.id   AF-A0A4V5PNP0-F1
#
_cell.length_a   1.000
_cell.length_b   1.000
_cell.length_c   1.000
_cell.angle_alpha   90.00
_cell.angle_beta   90.00
_cell.angle_gamma   90.00
#
_symmetry.space_group_name_H-M   'P 1'
#
loop_
_entity.id
_entity.type
_entity.pdbx_description
1 polymer ?
#
loop_
_entity_poly.entity_id
_entity_poly.type
_entity_poly.pdbx_seq_one_letter_code
_entity_poly.pdbx_strand_id
1 'polypeptide(L)'
;MSALLEEYRSRLREALSVINELKSRLDTAERASVEPIAIIGMSCRFPGGGGGPDRFFDSLLRGVDAVGEIPPERWPKEAIPGDRPEVRWAALLDDLSGFDAEFFGIAPREAQSLDPQQRLLLEGAWEALEDAGTRPDTLSGSKTGVFVGICASDNQHRVLIRGTDQFDMYCATGNAYSTAAGRISFVLGLQGPCMSIDTACSSSLVAVAEGCHSLRAGDSDLVIAAGVNVILSPLAMALLAGTQALSPDGRSRAFDARANGFVRGEGCGVLVMKRLSDAMRDGDRIQAVIRGWAVNQDGRSTGLTTPNVLSQKALLRRALERARLAPSDIGFVETHGTGTPLGDPIEMEALREVLGAPRPDGSACVLGAVKTNIGHLEGAAGVAGIIKAVLAMRHECIPRNQHFRRLNPRISLDGTCFVLPTENVPWPHGDKPRRAGVSSFGISGTNAHVILEEPPPEATAERPRAEGAHWLVLSARSKAALPELAGAYAERLSTASDGELADITYTASVRRVHHEHRLAVTGRTRQELSEQLFAFARGEVSPSLSQGSTSPHGDPKVVMVFSGQGSQWAGMGQDLRGEVVFWKKLEECETILRRYVSWSLLEELAAPEALSRLGETEVVQPALFSLQVSLTELYASWGIVPGAVVGHSVGEIAAAHVSGALSLEEALRLAVYRGRTMQKATGFGKMMAVEIDRERAERVLSDYEQQLSIAAVNAPNSVVLSGEGAALDAVAARLEAEGVPCRSLRVNYAFHSPQMEPLKRELVQALGRIEAGPTRIPMFSTVTGARIDGRDLGADYWGDNMRQPVLLSRATQAAIEGGGGLLFEVSPHPVLTANLRQCVAAQGEKVDVVYTLKRQADGRRAALDALGALHVRGCSVHWGALHGGRGRSVSLPAYPWQRARHWLDVDFVASSLGDAGDAKAHVATPSPPERGARGPASFRATLAMALPGERRELVQVHVARQLGLVLGQDPHRIDPRAPFSSVGVDSLMGMELGKRLEATVEVSLPATFLFAYPTVEALAEHLLGQLDVMGPPATNPEPDISSFAPVAPPVEVAPLLSSKPAPTQEELTEGEVAVLLEAKLDALERWLGLGSQPLR
;
A
#
# COMPACT_ATOMS: atom_id res chain seq x y z
N MET A 1 60.95 16.66 -27.79
CA MET A 1 60.86 17.19 -26.41
C MET A 1 59.43 17.64 -26.05
N SER A 2 58.77 18.48 -26.85
CA SER A 2 57.37 18.88 -26.61
C SER A 2 56.36 17.72 -26.64
N ALA A 3 56.50 16.76 -27.56
CA ALA A 3 55.65 15.56 -27.60
C ALA A 3 55.80 14.64 -26.36
N LEU A 4 57.03 14.47 -25.88
CA LEU A 4 57.35 13.72 -24.65
C LEU A 4 56.77 14.37 -23.40
N LEU A 5 56.78 15.71 -23.33
CA LEU A 5 56.17 16.47 -22.23
C LEU A 5 54.65 16.36 -22.22
N GLU A 6 54.00 16.34 -23.39
CA GLU A 6 52.54 16.17 -23.47
C GLU A 6 52.11 14.73 -23.16
N GLU A 7 52.89 13.74 -23.60
CA GLU A 7 52.68 12.34 -23.22
C GLU A 7 52.83 12.12 -21.71
N TYR A 8 53.87 12.72 -21.10
CA TYR A 8 54.09 12.67 -19.65
C TYR A 8 52.96 13.36 -18.86
N ARG A 9 52.47 14.51 -19.33
CA ARG A 9 51.30 15.19 -18.76
C ARG A 9 50.02 14.36 -18.88
N SER A 10 49.82 13.68 -20.01
CA SER A 10 48.67 12.79 -20.22
C SER A 10 48.69 11.63 -19.22
N ARG A 11 49.84 10.95 -19.08
CA ARG A 11 50.02 9.85 -18.12
C ARG A 11 49.83 10.30 -16.67
N LEU A 12 50.29 11.50 -16.31
CA LEU A 12 50.04 12.09 -14.99
C LEU A 12 48.55 12.39 -14.74
N ARG A 13 47.81 12.90 -15.73
CA ARG A 13 46.35 13.11 -15.60
C ARG A 13 45.60 11.79 -15.41
N GLU A 14 46.00 10.76 -16.17
CA GLU A 14 45.43 9.42 -16.06
C GLU A 14 45.70 8.80 -14.67
N ALA A 15 46.95 8.87 -14.20
CA ALA A 15 47.32 8.42 -12.85
C ALA A 15 46.55 9.18 -11.75
N LEU A 16 46.38 10.51 -11.89
CA LEU A 16 45.60 11.31 -10.94
C LEU A 16 44.12 10.92 -10.95
N SER A 17 43.56 10.62 -12.12
CA SER A 17 42.18 10.14 -12.27
C SER A 17 41.99 8.79 -11.57
N VAL A 18 42.91 7.84 -11.78
CA VAL A 18 42.88 6.52 -11.13
C VAL A 18 43.05 6.66 -9.60
N ILE A 19 43.94 7.53 -9.12
CA ILE A 19 44.10 7.78 -7.68
C ILE A 19 42.82 8.36 -7.08
N ASN A 20 42.16 9.31 -7.77
CA ASN A 20 40.90 9.88 -7.30
C ASN A 20 39.77 8.83 -7.30
N GLU A 21 39.72 7.96 -8.30
CA GLU A 21 38.77 6.84 -8.33
C GLU A 21 39.02 5.84 -7.19
N LEU A 22 40.27 5.44 -6.98
CA LEU A 22 40.65 4.53 -5.88
C LEU A 22 40.37 5.14 -4.51
N LYS A 23 40.66 6.44 -4.32
CA LYS A 23 40.29 7.17 -3.09
C LYS A 23 38.78 7.20 -2.90
N SER A 24 38.02 7.53 -3.94
CA SER A 24 36.56 7.50 -3.87
C SER A 24 36.03 6.11 -3.52
N ARG A 25 36.60 5.05 -4.10
CA ARG A 25 36.20 3.67 -3.81
C ARG A 25 36.56 3.26 -2.39
N LEU A 26 37.73 3.66 -1.89
CA LEU A 26 38.14 3.43 -0.51
C LEU A 26 37.22 4.19 0.47
N ASP A 27 36.97 5.47 0.23
CA ASP A 27 36.07 6.28 1.05
C ASP A 27 34.64 5.69 1.07
N THR A 28 34.14 5.21 -0.08
CA THR A 28 32.84 4.52 -0.15
C THR A 28 32.86 3.22 0.63
N ALA A 29 33.90 2.40 0.51
CA ALA A 29 34.03 1.13 1.23
C ALA A 29 34.14 1.35 2.75
N GLU A 30 34.94 2.33 3.17
CA GLU A 30 35.08 2.72 4.57
C GLU A 30 33.75 3.23 5.12
N ARG A 31 33.05 4.12 4.40
CA ARG A 31 31.71 4.60 4.79
C ARG A 31 30.69 3.47 4.90
N ALA A 32 30.64 2.57 3.92
CA ALA A 32 29.74 1.41 3.95
C ALA A 32 30.02 0.49 5.15
N SER A 33 31.29 0.29 5.51
CA SER A 33 31.68 -0.57 6.64
C SER A 33 31.19 -0.06 8.01
N VAL A 34 31.08 1.27 8.16
CA VAL A 34 30.65 1.95 9.39
C VAL A 34 29.25 2.56 9.31
N GLU A 35 28.53 2.31 8.22
CA GLU A 35 27.25 2.95 7.95
C GLU A 35 26.23 2.64 9.05
N PRO A 36 25.62 3.67 9.68
CA PRO A 36 24.53 3.47 10.63
C PRO A 36 23.27 2.94 9.94
N ILE A 37 22.47 2.18 10.69
CA ILE A 37 21.22 1.61 10.21
C ILE A 37 20.05 2.37 10.83
N ALA A 38 19.17 2.94 10.01
CA ALA A 38 17.96 3.61 10.45
C ALA A 38 16.86 2.58 10.73
N ILE A 39 16.21 2.70 11.88
CA ILE A 39 14.89 2.10 12.13
C ILE A 39 13.88 3.12 11.61
N ILE A 40 13.12 2.74 10.58
CA ILE A 40 12.16 3.65 9.92
C ILE A 40 10.71 3.36 10.29
N GLY A 41 10.41 2.14 10.75
CA GLY A 41 9.09 1.79 11.26
C GLY A 41 9.13 0.65 12.27
N MET A 42 8.12 0.56 13.11
CA MET A 42 8.00 -0.49 14.12
C MET A 42 6.54 -0.83 14.44
N SER A 43 6.30 -2.08 14.84
CA SER A 43 5.01 -2.53 15.36
C SER A 43 5.22 -3.48 16.53
N CYS A 44 4.19 -3.61 17.38
CA CYS A 44 4.20 -4.59 18.45
C CYS A 44 2.82 -5.07 18.89
N ARG A 45 2.82 -6.26 19.47
CA ARG A 45 1.74 -6.87 20.27
C ARG A 45 2.36 -7.35 21.56
N PHE A 46 2.12 -6.63 22.65
CA PHE A 46 2.61 -6.98 23.98
C PHE A 46 1.46 -7.02 25.01
N PRO A 47 1.61 -7.80 26.08
CA PRO A 47 0.64 -7.86 27.18
C PRO A 47 0.45 -6.50 27.87
N GLY A 48 -0.73 -6.26 28.47
CA GLY A 48 -0.95 -5.12 29.37
C GLY A 48 -1.58 -3.86 28.76
N GLY A 49 -2.29 -3.98 27.62
CA GLY A 49 -3.20 -2.93 27.18
C GLY A 49 -2.92 -2.24 25.84
N GLY A 50 -2.44 -2.96 24.83
CA GLY A 50 -2.70 -2.55 23.44
C GLY A 50 -1.74 -3.08 22.38
N GLY A 51 -2.28 -3.30 21.18
CA GLY A 51 -1.48 -3.41 19.96
C GLY A 51 -0.99 -2.04 19.50
N GLY A 52 0.31 -1.91 19.29
CA GLY A 52 0.97 -0.69 18.83
C GLY A 52 2.01 -0.09 19.81
N PRO A 53 3.07 0.56 19.31
CA PRO A 53 4.15 1.12 20.14
C PRO A 53 3.70 2.18 21.16
N ASP A 54 2.82 3.12 20.77
CA ASP A 54 2.43 4.25 21.64
C ASP A 54 1.59 3.76 22.84
N ARG A 55 0.62 2.85 22.60
CA ARG A 55 -0.18 2.23 23.68
C ARG A 55 0.69 1.41 24.63
N PHE A 56 1.67 0.70 24.09
CA PHE A 56 2.65 -0.02 24.90
C PHE A 56 3.43 0.95 25.80
N PHE A 57 3.92 2.08 25.26
CA PHE A 57 4.65 3.05 26.07
C PHE A 57 3.79 3.67 27.18
N ASP A 58 2.54 4.04 26.88
CA ASP A 58 1.59 4.55 27.86
C ASP A 58 1.32 3.56 29.01
N SER A 59 1.35 2.25 28.71
CA SER A 59 1.25 1.20 29.73
C SER A 59 2.49 1.20 30.65
N LEU A 60 3.68 1.37 30.10
CA LEU A 60 4.93 1.42 30.85
C LEU A 60 4.98 2.66 31.77
N LEU A 61 4.57 3.83 31.26
CA LEU A 61 4.54 5.09 32.01
C LEU A 61 3.57 5.03 33.20
N ARG A 62 2.40 4.39 33.02
CA ARG A 62 1.44 4.13 34.11
C ARG A 62 1.91 3.02 35.06
N GLY A 63 2.96 2.30 34.68
CA GLY A 63 3.53 1.20 35.42
C GLY A 63 2.59 0.01 35.53
N VAL A 64 1.91 -0.30 34.43
CA VAL A 64 1.10 -1.51 34.28
C VAL A 64 1.99 -2.74 34.40
N ASP A 65 1.48 -3.73 35.13
CA ASP A 65 2.04 -5.07 35.23
C ASP A 65 1.06 -6.02 34.57
N ALA A 66 1.52 -6.65 33.50
CA ALA A 66 0.71 -7.48 32.62
C ALA A 66 0.70 -8.95 33.02
N VAL A 67 1.41 -9.35 34.08
CA VAL A 67 1.40 -10.74 34.54
C VAL A 67 0.09 -11.05 35.24
N GLY A 68 -0.59 -12.10 34.77
CA GLY A 68 -1.83 -12.64 35.34
C GLY A 68 -1.75 -14.15 35.55
N GLU A 69 -2.81 -14.71 36.13
CA GLU A 69 -2.99 -16.17 36.21
C GLU A 69 -3.32 -16.72 34.82
N ILE A 70 -2.77 -17.88 34.47
CA ILE A 70 -3.01 -18.52 33.17
C ILE A 70 -4.47 -18.98 33.12
N PRO A 71 -5.24 -18.55 32.10
CA PRO A 71 -6.66 -18.85 32.02
C PRO A 71 -6.89 -20.34 31.66
N PRO A 72 -7.94 -21.00 32.21
CA PRO A 72 -8.24 -22.41 31.93
C PRO A 72 -8.43 -22.74 30.44
N GLU A 73 -8.79 -21.75 29.63
CA GLU A 73 -8.94 -21.84 28.17
C GLU A 73 -7.61 -22.11 27.46
N ARG A 74 -6.44 -21.80 28.07
CA ARG A 74 -5.12 -22.18 27.54
C ARG A 74 -4.86 -23.66 27.76
N TRP A 75 -5.02 -24.12 29.00
CA TRP A 75 -5.03 -25.53 29.39
C TRP A 75 -5.63 -25.70 30.80
N PRO A 76 -6.22 -26.86 31.11
CA PRO A 76 -6.80 -27.12 32.43
C PRO A 76 -5.71 -27.16 33.50
N LYS A 77 -6.06 -26.82 34.75
CA LYS A 77 -5.12 -26.80 35.89
C LYS A 77 -4.48 -28.16 36.14
N GLU A 78 -5.20 -29.23 35.82
CA GLU A 78 -4.79 -30.62 35.95
C GLU A 78 -3.76 -31.05 34.89
N ALA A 79 -3.49 -30.22 33.88
CA ALA A 79 -2.54 -30.53 32.81
C ALA A 79 -1.09 -30.65 33.29
N ILE A 80 -0.74 -30.02 34.43
CA ILE A 80 0.56 -30.16 35.08
C ILE A 80 0.34 -30.85 36.44
N PRO A 81 0.80 -32.11 36.62
CA PRO A 81 0.65 -32.82 37.88
C PRO A 81 1.46 -32.19 39.03
N GLY A 82 0.84 -32.13 40.22
CA GLY A 82 1.45 -31.63 41.45
C GLY A 82 1.21 -30.14 41.72
N ASP A 83 1.38 -29.71 42.98
CA ASP A 83 1.24 -28.30 43.34
C ASP A 83 2.53 -27.53 43.01
N ARG A 84 2.54 -26.85 41.86
CA ARG A 84 3.65 -26.02 41.38
C ARG A 84 3.19 -24.56 41.22
N PRO A 85 3.39 -23.68 42.21
CA PRO A 85 2.94 -22.28 42.12
C PRO A 85 3.60 -21.49 40.98
N GLU A 86 4.82 -21.84 40.58
CA GLU A 86 5.61 -21.18 39.53
C GLU A 86 5.06 -21.34 38.10
N VAL A 87 4.19 -22.33 37.84
CA VAL A 87 3.57 -22.53 36.51
C VAL A 87 2.20 -21.87 36.37
N ARG A 88 1.74 -21.13 37.40
CA ARG A 88 0.41 -20.49 37.41
C ARG A 88 0.36 -19.13 36.71
N TRP A 89 1.52 -18.51 36.48
CA TRP A 89 1.61 -17.10 36.09
C TRP A 89 2.23 -16.94 34.70
N ALA A 90 1.66 -16.04 33.90
CA ALA A 90 2.24 -15.62 32.63
C ALA A 90 1.75 -14.21 32.25
N ALA A 91 2.53 -13.51 31.43
CA ALA A 91 2.06 -12.30 30.75
C ALA A 91 1.54 -12.70 29.36
N LEU A 92 0.22 -12.74 29.19
CA LEU A 92 -0.43 -13.27 27.99
C LEU A 92 -0.97 -12.16 27.11
N LEU A 93 -1.07 -12.43 25.80
CA LEU A 93 -1.82 -11.60 24.87
C LEU A 93 -3.32 -11.85 25.01
N ASP A 94 -4.11 -10.78 24.85
CA ASP A 94 -5.57 -10.81 25.06
C ASP A 94 -6.29 -11.76 24.08
N ASP A 95 -5.86 -11.79 22.81
CA ASP A 95 -6.39 -12.69 21.78
C ASP A 95 -5.26 -13.20 20.86
N LEU A 96 -5.24 -14.52 20.64
CA LEU A 96 -4.36 -15.21 19.69
C LEU A 96 -5.14 -15.92 18.57
N SER A 97 -6.47 -15.94 18.69
CA SER A 97 -7.34 -16.68 17.79
C SER A 97 -7.81 -15.83 16.61
N GLY A 98 -7.92 -14.51 16.77
CA GLY A 98 -8.25 -13.59 15.70
C GLY A 98 -7.16 -13.44 14.65
N PHE A 99 -7.51 -13.58 13.37
CA PHE A 99 -6.64 -13.26 12.23
C PHE A 99 -7.47 -12.90 10.99
N ASP A 100 -7.03 -11.91 10.22
CA ASP A 100 -7.66 -11.51 8.95
C ASP A 100 -7.05 -12.30 7.78
N ALA A 101 -7.50 -13.55 7.62
CA ALA A 101 -6.92 -14.47 6.63
C ALA A 101 -7.17 -14.02 5.18
N GLU A 102 -8.35 -13.46 4.90
CA GLU A 102 -8.75 -13.00 3.57
C GLU A 102 -7.86 -11.86 3.09
N PHE A 103 -7.49 -10.92 3.97
CA PHE A 103 -6.56 -9.85 3.64
C PHE A 103 -5.24 -10.36 3.06
N PHE A 104 -4.68 -11.42 3.66
CA PHE A 104 -3.41 -12.02 3.24
C PHE A 104 -3.55 -13.10 2.15
N GLY A 105 -4.77 -13.33 1.63
CA GLY A 105 -5.02 -14.38 0.65
C GLY A 105 -4.77 -15.78 1.21
N ILE A 106 -5.04 -16.00 2.50
CA ILE A 106 -4.90 -17.29 3.18
C ILE A 106 -6.29 -17.90 3.34
N ALA A 107 -6.47 -19.12 2.84
CA ALA A 107 -7.75 -19.81 2.96
C ALA A 107 -8.08 -20.13 4.44
N PRO A 108 -9.37 -20.10 4.86
CA PRO A 108 -9.77 -20.41 6.23
C PRO A 108 -9.26 -21.76 6.75
N ARG A 109 -9.22 -22.78 5.88
CA ARG A 109 -8.66 -24.10 6.20
C ARG A 109 -7.16 -24.03 6.55
N GLU A 110 -6.36 -23.27 5.81
CA GLU A 110 -4.94 -23.07 6.13
C GLU A 110 -4.78 -22.23 7.40
N ALA A 111 -5.56 -21.15 7.54
CA ALA A 111 -5.57 -20.27 8.71
C ALA A 111 -5.82 -21.02 10.02
N GLN A 112 -6.62 -22.09 10.02
CA GLN A 112 -6.82 -22.95 11.19
C GLN A 112 -5.53 -23.66 11.62
N SER A 113 -4.75 -24.19 10.67
CA SER A 113 -3.53 -24.96 10.94
C SER A 113 -2.28 -24.10 11.22
N LEU A 114 -2.36 -22.80 10.92
CA LEU A 114 -1.30 -21.82 11.13
C LEU A 114 -0.97 -21.61 12.62
N ASP A 115 0.31 -21.64 12.98
CA ASP A 115 0.78 -21.18 14.29
C ASP A 115 0.40 -19.70 14.49
N PRO A 116 -0.26 -19.33 15.62
CA PRO A 116 -0.51 -17.93 15.97
C PRO A 116 0.71 -17.01 15.84
N GLN A 117 1.93 -17.52 16.02
CA GLN A 117 3.16 -16.76 15.79
C GLN A 117 3.29 -16.24 14.36
N GLN A 118 2.98 -17.08 13.35
CA GLN A 118 3.03 -16.68 11.95
C GLN A 118 1.98 -15.61 11.62
N ARG A 119 0.80 -15.69 12.26
CA ARG A 119 -0.29 -14.72 12.08
C ARG A 119 0.07 -13.36 12.65
N LEU A 120 0.61 -13.34 13.88
CA LEU A 120 1.11 -12.12 14.54
C LEU A 120 2.24 -11.47 13.72
N LEU A 121 3.13 -12.28 13.14
CA LEU A 121 4.21 -11.80 12.29
C LEU A 121 3.69 -11.14 10.99
N LEU A 122 2.65 -11.70 10.36
CA LEU A 122 2.05 -11.13 9.15
C LEU A 122 1.40 -9.77 9.41
N GLU A 123 0.51 -9.70 10.41
CA GLU A 123 -0.09 -8.41 10.82
C GLU A 123 0.99 -7.42 11.28
N GLY A 124 1.94 -7.86 12.11
CA GLY A 124 3.02 -7.03 12.62
C GLY A 124 3.94 -6.50 11.51
N ALA A 125 4.31 -7.31 10.53
CA ALA A 125 5.13 -6.88 9.41
C ALA A 125 4.41 -5.84 8.55
N TRP A 126 3.11 -6.04 8.28
CA TRP A 126 2.30 -5.06 7.57
C TRP A 126 2.24 -3.72 8.32
N GLU A 127 1.94 -3.75 9.62
CA GLU A 127 1.86 -2.55 10.45
C GLU A 127 3.18 -1.80 10.55
N ALA A 128 4.31 -2.53 10.64
CA ALA A 128 5.62 -1.90 10.71
C ALA A 128 6.00 -1.22 9.39
N LEU A 129 5.60 -1.79 8.24
CA LEU A 129 5.74 -1.15 6.93
C LEU A 129 4.85 0.08 6.78
N GLU A 130 3.60 0.01 7.26
CA GLU A 130 2.72 1.18 7.32
C GLU A 130 3.28 2.27 8.24
N ASP A 131 3.80 1.94 9.42
CA ASP A 131 4.45 2.93 10.31
C ASP A 131 5.66 3.58 9.64
N ALA A 132 6.44 2.79 8.88
CA ALA A 132 7.55 3.29 8.06
C ALA A 132 7.12 4.19 6.90
N GLY A 133 5.83 4.21 6.55
CA GLY A 133 5.34 4.85 5.33
C GLY A 133 5.83 4.16 4.03
N THR A 134 6.27 2.91 4.14
CA THR A 134 6.67 2.08 3.00
C THR A 134 5.45 1.34 2.49
N ARG A 135 5.13 1.46 1.20
CA ARG A 135 3.96 0.81 0.63
C ARG A 135 4.26 -0.66 0.27
N PRO A 136 3.61 -1.66 0.90
CA PRO A 136 3.88 -3.07 0.63
C PRO A 136 3.69 -3.49 -0.85
N ASP A 137 2.75 -2.89 -1.58
CA ASP A 137 2.51 -3.16 -3.02
C ASP A 137 3.70 -2.81 -3.92
N THR A 138 4.64 -1.98 -3.45
CA THR A 138 5.85 -1.62 -4.18
C THR A 138 7.06 -2.50 -3.88
N LEU A 139 6.95 -3.42 -2.90
CA LEU A 139 8.08 -4.23 -2.45
C LEU A 139 8.22 -5.56 -3.19
N SER A 140 7.21 -5.97 -3.95
CA SER A 140 7.25 -7.21 -4.73
C SER A 140 8.43 -7.20 -5.71
N GLY A 141 9.26 -8.24 -5.66
CA GLY A 141 10.49 -8.38 -6.41
C GLY A 141 11.70 -7.63 -5.84
N SER A 142 11.54 -6.91 -4.72
CA SER A 142 12.64 -6.15 -4.11
C SER A 142 13.58 -7.02 -3.28
N LYS A 143 14.81 -6.56 -3.09
CA LYS A 143 15.82 -7.16 -2.19
C LYS A 143 15.52 -6.81 -0.73
N THR A 144 14.32 -7.11 -0.27
CA THR A 144 13.96 -6.93 1.12
C THR A 144 14.26 -8.22 1.89
N GLY A 145 15.12 -8.12 2.91
CA GLY A 145 15.47 -9.25 3.78
C GLY A 145 14.48 -9.43 4.93
N VAL A 146 14.29 -10.67 5.39
CA VAL A 146 13.39 -11.03 6.49
C VAL A 146 14.14 -11.91 7.51
N PHE A 147 14.27 -11.42 8.73
CA PHE A 147 15.00 -12.08 9.82
C PHE A 147 14.09 -12.19 11.04
N VAL A 148 13.72 -13.42 11.41
CA VAL A 148 12.73 -13.66 12.47
C VAL A 148 13.36 -14.43 13.63
N GLY A 149 13.37 -13.84 14.82
CA GLY A 149 13.67 -14.54 16.07
C GLY A 149 12.46 -15.35 16.55
N ILE A 150 12.58 -16.68 16.58
CA ILE A 150 11.51 -17.60 17.00
C ILE A 150 12.13 -18.84 17.63
N CYS A 151 11.62 -19.26 18.80
CA CYS A 151 12.16 -20.40 19.54
C CYS A 151 11.10 -21.34 20.14
N ALA A 152 9.82 -20.94 20.20
CA ALA A 152 8.75 -21.75 20.77
C ALA A 152 8.02 -22.57 19.69
N SER A 153 7.81 -23.87 19.94
CA SER A 153 7.12 -24.81 19.03
C SER A 153 5.82 -25.34 19.63
N ASP A 154 5.18 -24.61 20.54
CA ASP A 154 4.04 -25.11 21.31
C ASP A 154 2.84 -25.50 20.41
N ASN A 155 2.62 -24.80 19.29
CA ASN A 155 1.53 -25.15 18.37
C ASN A 155 1.77 -26.48 17.66
N GLN A 156 3.03 -26.80 17.32
CA GLN A 156 3.39 -28.11 16.76
C GLN A 156 3.05 -29.24 17.74
N HIS A 157 3.25 -29.01 19.04
CA HIS A 157 2.85 -29.98 20.07
C HIS A 157 1.33 -30.19 20.10
N ARG A 158 0.52 -29.12 19.97
CA ARG A 158 -0.94 -29.22 19.86
C ARG A 158 -1.37 -30.02 18.63
N VAL A 159 -0.74 -29.78 17.49
CA VAL A 159 -0.99 -30.55 16.25
C VAL A 159 -0.75 -32.05 16.50
N LEU A 160 0.35 -32.41 17.17
CA LEU A 160 0.65 -33.81 17.50
C LEU A 160 -0.41 -34.44 18.42
N ILE A 161 -0.91 -33.71 19.42
CA ILE A 161 -1.97 -34.19 20.34
C ILE A 161 -3.29 -34.46 19.59
N ARG A 162 -3.61 -33.66 18.57
CA ARG A 162 -4.83 -33.81 17.76
C ARG A 162 -4.90 -35.13 16.98
N GLY A 163 -3.76 -35.77 16.71
CA GLY A 163 -3.65 -37.05 16.00
C GLY A 163 -3.34 -36.91 14.50
N THR A 164 -2.64 -37.90 13.94
CA THR A 164 -2.08 -37.88 12.58
C THR A 164 -3.11 -38.02 11.46
N ASP A 165 -4.30 -38.54 11.76
CA ASP A 165 -5.37 -38.77 10.75
C ASP A 165 -5.92 -37.47 10.17
N GLN A 166 -5.66 -36.34 10.83
CA GLN A 166 -6.06 -34.99 10.40
C GLN A 166 -4.87 -34.15 9.89
N PHE A 167 -3.73 -34.77 9.63
CA PHE A 167 -2.56 -34.08 9.09
C PHE A 167 -2.73 -33.83 7.60
N ASP A 168 -2.69 -32.56 7.23
CA ASP A 168 -2.47 -32.12 5.86
C ASP A 168 -1.17 -31.29 5.76
N MET A 169 -0.81 -30.90 4.54
CA MET A 169 0.41 -30.12 4.30
C MET A 169 0.40 -28.77 5.03
N TYR A 170 -0.78 -28.20 5.34
CA TYR A 170 -0.88 -26.95 6.10
C TYR A 170 -0.48 -27.11 7.55
N CYS A 171 -0.55 -28.31 8.12
CA CYS A 171 0.03 -28.58 9.43
C CYS A 171 1.56 -28.45 9.40
N ALA A 172 2.21 -28.87 8.32
CA ALA A 172 3.66 -28.75 8.16
C ALA A 172 4.08 -27.29 7.90
N THR A 173 3.46 -26.63 6.93
CA THR A 173 3.79 -25.23 6.57
C THR A 173 3.25 -24.20 7.56
N GLY A 174 2.29 -24.56 8.39
CA GLY A 174 1.75 -23.69 9.44
C GLY A 174 2.62 -23.64 10.70
N ASN A 175 3.54 -24.60 10.90
CA ASN A 175 4.27 -24.77 12.16
C ASN A 175 5.79 -24.80 12.01
N ALA A 176 6.33 -24.95 10.81
CA ALA A 176 7.77 -24.93 10.60
C ALA A 176 8.34 -23.51 10.86
N TYR A 177 9.45 -23.41 11.59
CA TYR A 177 10.08 -22.11 11.83
C TYR A 177 10.52 -21.42 10.54
N SER A 178 11.07 -22.17 9.57
CA SER A 178 11.45 -21.63 8.26
C SER A 178 10.29 -20.93 7.54
N THR A 179 9.07 -21.45 7.68
CA THR A 179 7.87 -20.85 7.08
C THR A 179 7.41 -19.58 7.79
N ALA A 180 7.82 -19.31 9.04
CA ALA A 180 7.48 -18.05 9.71
C ALA A 180 8.08 -16.83 8.99
N ALA A 181 9.39 -16.85 8.68
CA ALA A 181 10.03 -15.82 7.85
C ALA A 181 9.64 -15.95 6.38
N GLY A 182 9.60 -17.19 5.86
CA GLY A 182 9.27 -17.47 4.47
C GLY A 182 7.89 -16.95 4.05
N ARG A 183 6.89 -17.04 4.93
CA ARG A 183 5.52 -16.60 4.65
C ARG A 183 5.40 -15.08 4.53
N ILE A 184 6.14 -14.31 5.33
CA ILE A 184 6.23 -12.85 5.17
C ILE A 184 6.79 -12.53 3.78
N SER A 185 7.88 -13.21 3.40
CA SER A 185 8.50 -13.02 2.08
C SER A 185 7.55 -13.39 0.94
N PHE A 186 6.85 -14.51 1.07
CA PHE A 186 5.89 -15.00 0.07
C PHE A 186 4.72 -14.04 -0.12
N VAL A 187 4.06 -13.63 0.96
CA VAL A 187 2.88 -12.77 0.93
C VAL A 187 3.21 -11.38 0.38
N LEU A 188 4.39 -10.85 0.69
CA LEU A 188 4.83 -9.52 0.25
C LEU A 188 5.66 -9.54 -1.05
N GLY A 189 5.95 -10.72 -1.60
CA GLY A 189 6.75 -10.89 -2.83
C GLY A 189 8.24 -10.55 -2.68
N LEU A 190 8.84 -10.69 -1.50
CA LEU A 190 10.21 -10.26 -1.19
C LEU A 190 11.26 -11.28 -1.66
N GLN A 191 12.41 -10.80 -2.12
CA GLN A 191 13.48 -11.63 -2.70
C GLN A 191 14.85 -11.46 -2.02
N GLY A 192 14.93 -10.80 -0.86
CA GLY A 192 16.16 -10.73 -0.07
C GLY A 192 16.41 -11.99 0.79
N PRO A 193 17.52 -12.02 1.55
CA PRO A 193 17.79 -13.09 2.51
C PRO A 193 16.63 -13.30 3.49
N CYS A 194 16.24 -14.55 3.70
CA CYS A 194 15.08 -14.91 4.51
C CYS A 194 15.43 -16.04 5.47
N MET A 195 15.34 -15.79 6.78
CA MET A 195 15.74 -16.77 7.79
C MET A 195 14.98 -16.63 9.11
N SER A 196 14.79 -17.77 9.75
CA SER A 196 14.32 -17.88 11.13
C SER A 196 15.48 -18.29 12.01
N ILE A 197 15.68 -17.57 13.12
CA ILE A 197 16.85 -17.65 14.00
C ILE A 197 16.37 -18.06 15.39
N ASP A 198 16.97 -19.13 15.90
CA ASP A 198 16.77 -19.59 17.28
C ASP A 198 18.11 -19.54 18.04
N THR A 199 18.24 -18.50 18.86
CA THR A 199 19.29 -18.40 19.89
C THR A 199 18.64 -18.21 21.26
N ALA A 200 17.48 -18.84 21.48
CA ALA A 200 16.63 -18.68 22.65
C ALA A 200 16.30 -17.20 22.93
N CYS A 201 16.59 -16.70 24.13
CA CYS A 201 16.24 -15.35 24.57
C CYS A 201 16.90 -14.22 23.76
N SER A 202 18.00 -14.49 23.06
CA SER A 202 18.70 -13.49 22.23
C SER A 202 18.23 -13.46 20.77
N SER A 203 17.32 -14.36 20.37
CA SER A 203 16.92 -14.58 18.97
C SER A 203 16.58 -13.30 18.21
N SER A 204 15.71 -12.44 18.75
CA SER A 204 15.34 -11.20 18.07
C SER A 204 16.49 -10.19 17.93
N LEU A 205 17.44 -10.12 18.88
CA LEU A 205 18.59 -9.22 18.73
C LEU A 205 19.60 -9.78 17.73
N VAL A 206 19.75 -11.10 17.65
CA VAL A 206 20.56 -11.73 16.60
C VAL A 206 19.91 -11.50 15.24
N ALA A 207 18.57 -11.61 15.13
CA ALA A 207 17.85 -11.27 13.90
C ALA A 207 18.06 -9.81 13.47
N VAL A 208 18.05 -8.86 14.41
CA VAL A 208 18.39 -7.46 14.13
C VAL A 208 19.85 -7.31 13.70
N ALA A 209 20.79 -8.00 14.35
CA ALA A 209 22.20 -7.99 13.98
C ALA A 209 22.43 -8.49 12.54
N GLU A 210 21.88 -9.65 12.20
CA GLU A 210 21.97 -10.23 10.85
C GLU A 210 21.31 -9.32 9.79
N GLY A 211 20.19 -8.69 10.14
CA GLY A 211 19.57 -7.65 9.32
C GLY A 211 20.49 -6.46 9.05
N CYS A 212 21.15 -5.95 10.09
CA CYS A 212 22.13 -4.88 9.98
C CYS A 212 23.35 -5.29 9.14
N HIS A 213 23.81 -6.54 9.26
CA HIS A 213 24.89 -7.08 8.41
C HIS A 213 24.46 -7.16 6.95
N SER A 214 23.26 -7.67 6.66
CA SER A 214 22.71 -7.77 5.29
C SER A 214 22.55 -6.41 4.62
N LEU A 215 22.08 -5.40 5.36
CA LEU A 215 21.99 -4.02 4.87
C LEU A 215 23.38 -3.43 4.56
N ARG A 216 24.38 -3.65 5.42
CA ARG A 216 25.75 -3.16 5.16
C ARG A 216 26.43 -3.88 4.00
N ALA A 217 26.15 -5.18 3.83
CA ALA A 217 26.69 -5.98 2.74
C ALA A 217 26.06 -5.63 1.38
N GLY A 218 24.86 -5.03 1.39
CA GLY A 218 24.10 -4.77 0.16
C GLY A 218 23.30 -5.98 -0.34
N ASP A 219 23.19 -7.03 0.47
CA ASP A 219 22.33 -8.19 0.20
C ASP A 219 20.84 -7.82 0.35
N SER A 220 20.56 -6.81 1.18
CA SER A 220 19.24 -6.20 1.34
C SER A 220 19.30 -4.68 1.17
N ASP A 221 18.23 -4.09 0.64
CA ASP A 221 18.02 -2.63 0.58
C ASP A 221 17.06 -2.15 1.69
N LEU A 222 16.21 -3.06 2.17
CA LEU A 222 15.30 -2.90 3.27
C LEU A 222 15.27 -4.21 4.06
N VAL A 223 15.12 -4.14 5.38
CA VAL A 223 15.03 -5.34 6.22
C VAL A 223 13.82 -5.28 7.13
N ILE A 224 13.09 -6.39 7.21
CA ILE A 224 12.11 -6.68 8.24
C ILE A 224 12.79 -7.59 9.27
N ALA A 225 13.07 -7.07 10.47
CA ALA A 225 13.59 -7.84 11.59
C ALA A 225 12.51 -7.99 12.66
N ALA A 226 12.24 -9.21 13.09
CA ALA A 226 11.14 -9.50 14.01
C ALA A 226 11.55 -10.46 15.13
N GLY A 227 10.76 -10.48 16.18
CA GLY A 227 10.82 -11.48 17.25
C GLY A 227 9.42 -11.83 17.73
N VAL A 228 9.15 -13.12 17.92
CA VAL A 228 7.84 -13.60 18.35
C VAL A 228 7.96 -14.71 19.39
N ASN A 229 7.00 -14.75 20.32
CA ASN A 229 6.82 -15.83 21.28
C ASN A 229 5.35 -15.93 21.70
N VAL A 230 4.81 -17.15 21.79
CA VAL A 230 3.48 -17.43 22.34
C VAL A 230 3.53 -18.67 23.23
N ILE A 231 2.62 -18.77 24.19
CA ILE A 231 2.60 -19.83 25.20
C ILE A 231 1.30 -20.63 25.02
N LEU A 232 1.41 -21.79 24.37
CA LEU A 232 0.24 -22.59 23.98
C LEU A 232 0.22 -23.99 24.60
N SER A 233 1.30 -24.39 25.28
CA SER A 233 1.47 -25.71 25.88
C SER A 233 2.00 -25.64 27.32
N PRO A 234 1.46 -26.44 28.25
CA PRO A 234 1.98 -26.54 29.62
C PRO A 234 3.36 -27.21 29.72
N LEU A 235 3.81 -27.93 28.67
CA LEU A 235 5.04 -28.71 28.70
C LEU A 235 6.28 -27.86 28.97
N ALA A 236 6.46 -26.77 28.22
CA ALA A 236 7.61 -25.89 28.38
C ALA A 236 7.63 -25.20 29.76
N MET A 237 6.46 -24.84 30.29
CA MET A 237 6.31 -24.34 31.66
C MET A 237 6.79 -25.36 32.69
N ALA A 238 6.36 -26.62 32.57
CA ALA A 238 6.73 -27.69 33.51
C ALA A 238 8.24 -28.01 33.48
N LEU A 239 8.86 -27.96 32.30
CA LEU A 239 10.30 -28.14 32.13
C LEU A 239 11.10 -27.02 32.82
N LEU A 240 10.73 -25.75 32.59
CA LEU A 240 11.40 -24.59 33.18
C LEU A 240 11.17 -24.48 34.70
N ALA A 241 10.03 -24.92 35.20
CA ALA A 241 9.80 -25.05 36.63
C ALA A 241 10.81 -26.01 37.28
N GLY A 242 11.14 -27.11 36.59
CA GLY A 242 12.13 -28.09 37.04
C GLY A 242 13.56 -27.52 37.18
N THR A 243 13.87 -26.40 36.53
CA THR A 243 15.20 -25.75 36.60
C THR A 243 15.25 -24.59 37.60
N GLN A 244 14.18 -24.35 38.38
CA GLN A 244 14.07 -23.20 39.31
C GLN A 244 14.27 -21.83 38.63
N ALA A 245 14.05 -21.75 37.32
CA ALA A 245 14.22 -20.51 36.56
C ALA A 245 12.99 -19.59 36.66
N LEU A 246 11.82 -20.17 36.94
CA LEU A 246 10.55 -19.47 37.07
C LEU A 246 10.33 -18.92 38.48
N SER A 247 9.78 -17.71 38.56
CA SER A 247 9.41 -17.09 39.82
C SER A 247 8.12 -17.72 40.41
N PRO A 248 8.14 -18.24 41.65
CA PRO A 248 6.94 -18.81 42.29
C PRO A 248 5.81 -17.81 42.54
N ASP A 249 6.13 -16.53 42.64
CA ASP A 249 5.15 -15.46 42.89
C ASP A 249 4.79 -14.66 41.63
N GLY A 250 5.22 -15.15 40.46
CA GLY A 250 4.77 -14.62 39.19
C GLY A 250 5.28 -13.21 38.93
N ARG A 251 6.49 -12.83 39.37
CA ARG A 251 7.08 -11.53 39.02
C ARG A 251 8.56 -11.63 38.66
N SER A 252 8.95 -11.03 37.53
CA SER A 252 10.36 -10.78 37.20
C SER A 252 10.82 -9.54 37.96
N ARG A 253 11.72 -9.69 38.96
CA ARG A 253 12.17 -8.59 39.84
C ARG A 253 13.62 -8.22 39.60
N ALA A 254 13.91 -7.71 38.41
CA ALA A 254 15.27 -7.36 38.00
C ALA A 254 15.98 -6.46 39.03
N PHE A 255 17.15 -6.92 39.49
CA PHE A 255 18.08 -6.28 40.44
C PHE A 255 17.57 -6.11 41.88
N ASP A 256 16.36 -6.55 42.21
CA ASP A 256 15.82 -6.47 43.57
C ASP A 256 16.34 -7.62 44.45
N ALA A 257 16.43 -7.40 45.75
CA ALA A 257 16.83 -8.42 46.73
C ALA A 257 15.92 -9.66 46.76
N ARG A 258 14.68 -9.54 46.24
CA ARG A 258 13.70 -10.63 46.14
C ARG A 258 13.64 -11.28 44.75
N ALA A 259 14.63 -11.01 43.88
CA ALA A 259 14.82 -11.71 42.62
C ALA A 259 14.88 -13.23 42.86
N ASN A 260 13.94 -13.97 42.27
CA ASN A 260 13.72 -15.40 42.52
C ASN A 260 13.39 -16.17 41.23
N GLY A 261 13.64 -15.60 40.06
CA GLY A 261 13.28 -16.17 38.76
C GLY A 261 12.55 -15.16 37.88
N PHE A 262 12.30 -15.55 36.64
CA PHE A 262 11.50 -14.76 35.69
C PHE A 262 10.10 -15.36 35.52
N VAL A 263 9.22 -14.61 34.85
CA VAL A 263 7.92 -15.09 34.38
C VAL A 263 7.92 -15.12 32.87
N ARG A 264 7.35 -16.14 32.24
CA ARG A 264 7.23 -16.19 30.77
C ARG A 264 6.18 -15.20 30.28
N GLY A 265 6.40 -14.63 29.11
CA GLY A 265 5.42 -13.78 28.44
C GLY A 265 5.30 -14.05 26.95
N GLU A 266 4.16 -13.64 26.40
CA GLU A 266 3.86 -13.69 24.97
C GLU A 266 4.11 -12.33 24.33
N GLY A 267 4.47 -12.31 23.05
CA GLY A 267 4.52 -11.06 22.32
C GLY A 267 5.17 -11.16 20.94
N CYS A 268 4.94 -10.14 20.14
CA CYS A 268 5.52 -9.98 18.81
C CYS A 268 5.99 -8.54 18.65
N GLY A 269 7.22 -8.35 18.16
CA GLY A 269 7.76 -7.05 17.79
C GLY A 269 8.41 -7.11 16.42
N VAL A 270 8.19 -6.10 15.58
CA VAL A 270 8.75 -6.01 14.22
C VAL A 270 9.36 -4.64 14.00
N LEU A 271 10.52 -4.60 13.34
CA LEU A 271 11.27 -3.41 12.96
C LEU A 271 11.48 -3.42 11.44
N VAL A 272 11.31 -2.25 10.82
CA VAL A 272 11.70 -2.00 9.43
C VAL A 272 12.95 -1.14 9.42
N MET A 273 13.98 -1.61 8.74
CA MET A 273 15.32 -1.02 8.78
C MET A 273 15.88 -0.76 7.39
N LYS A 274 16.63 0.33 7.25
CA LYS A 274 17.40 0.68 6.04
C LYS A 274 18.77 1.22 6.43
N ARG A 275 19.70 1.25 5.49
CA ARG A 275 20.90 2.09 5.62
C ARG A 275 20.45 3.55 5.85
N LEU A 276 21.11 4.26 6.76
CA LEU A 276 20.71 5.64 7.11
C LEU A 276 20.72 6.56 5.89
N SER A 277 21.70 6.40 4.99
CA SER A 277 21.78 7.20 3.76
C SER A 277 20.58 6.96 2.83
N ASP A 278 20.13 5.71 2.69
CA ASP A 278 18.96 5.35 1.90
C ASP A 278 17.65 5.82 2.53
N ALA A 279 17.53 5.79 3.85
CA ALA A 279 16.37 6.34 4.56
C ALA A 279 16.26 7.86 4.33
N MET A 280 17.38 8.59 4.42
CA MET A 280 17.42 10.03 4.15
C MET A 280 17.13 10.36 2.69
N ARG A 281 17.68 9.58 1.74
CA ARG A 281 17.43 9.75 0.29
C ARG A 281 15.95 9.59 -0.03
N ASP A 282 15.30 8.59 0.55
CA ASP A 282 13.91 8.25 0.24
C ASP A 282 12.91 9.07 1.08
N GLY A 283 13.41 9.95 1.94
CA GLY A 283 12.60 10.84 2.78
C GLY A 283 11.80 10.09 3.84
N ASP A 284 12.35 8.99 4.36
CA ASP A 284 11.71 8.16 5.38
C ASP A 284 11.79 8.84 6.75
N ARG A 285 10.78 8.59 7.61
CA ARG A 285 10.81 9.03 9.00
C ARG A 285 11.77 8.14 9.79
N ILE A 286 12.85 8.69 10.32
CA ILE A 286 13.80 7.94 11.13
C ILE A 286 13.30 7.93 12.58
N GLN A 287 13.02 6.75 13.12
CA GLN A 287 12.58 6.56 14.50
C GLN A 287 13.77 6.55 15.47
N ALA A 288 14.85 5.88 15.07
CA ALA A 288 16.13 5.79 15.77
C ALA A 288 17.22 5.25 14.83
N VAL A 289 18.47 5.29 15.27
CA VAL A 289 19.63 4.81 14.52
C VAL A 289 20.38 3.75 15.31
N ILE A 290 20.60 2.57 14.71
CA ILE A 290 21.51 1.55 15.22
C ILE A 290 22.94 1.94 14.82
N ARG A 291 23.75 2.29 15.82
CA ARG A 291 25.14 2.72 15.65
C ARG A 291 26.14 1.57 15.66
N GLY A 292 25.87 0.56 16.47
CA GLY A 292 26.72 -0.63 16.58
C GLY A 292 25.99 -1.80 17.21
N TRP A 293 26.50 -3.00 16.93
CA TRP A 293 25.99 -4.24 17.48
C TRP A 293 27.10 -5.27 17.59
N ALA A 294 26.90 -6.25 18.46
CA ALA A 294 27.77 -7.40 18.60
C ALA A 294 26.93 -8.64 18.97
N VAL A 295 27.41 -9.80 18.52
CA VAL A 295 26.92 -11.13 18.93
C VAL A 295 28.14 -11.97 19.28
N ASN A 296 28.10 -12.70 20.41
CA ASN A 296 29.16 -13.63 20.79
C ASN A 296 28.60 -14.83 21.55
N GLN A 297 29.49 -15.67 22.09
CA GLN A 297 29.16 -16.88 22.83
C GLN A 297 29.88 -16.93 24.17
N ASP A 298 29.21 -17.49 25.18
CA ASP A 298 29.77 -17.72 26.52
C ASP A 298 30.89 -18.77 26.51
N GLY A 299 30.90 -19.64 25.50
CA GLY A 299 31.91 -20.67 25.32
C GLY A 299 31.88 -21.68 26.46
N ARG A 300 33.06 -22.03 26.98
CA ARG A 300 33.18 -22.97 28.11
C ARG A 300 32.96 -22.23 29.44
N SER A 301 31.70 -21.89 29.73
CA SER A 301 31.27 -21.41 31.06
C SER A 301 31.21 -22.55 32.08
N THR A 302 30.80 -22.26 33.33
CA THR A 302 30.67 -23.27 34.40
C THR A 302 29.54 -24.27 34.18
N GLY A 303 28.63 -24.00 33.24
CA GLY A 303 27.58 -24.90 32.78
C GLY A 303 26.85 -24.29 31.59
N LEU A 304 26.28 -25.11 30.70
CA LEU A 304 25.70 -24.66 29.42
C LEU A 304 24.74 -23.46 29.58
N THR A 305 23.93 -23.48 30.63
CA THR A 305 22.90 -22.45 30.91
C THR A 305 23.37 -21.36 31.86
N THR A 306 24.65 -21.36 32.26
CA THR A 306 25.21 -20.39 33.20
C THR A 306 25.88 -19.24 32.45
N PRO A 307 25.45 -17.98 32.68
CA PRO A 307 25.98 -16.83 31.96
C PRO A 307 27.44 -16.53 32.32
N ASN A 308 28.16 -15.88 31.41
CA ASN A 308 29.59 -15.56 31.58
C ASN A 308 29.88 -14.04 31.57
N VAL A 309 30.37 -13.52 32.70
CA VAL A 309 30.76 -12.11 32.86
C VAL A 309 31.77 -11.66 31.81
N LEU A 310 32.79 -12.48 31.49
CA LEU A 310 33.85 -12.09 30.55
C LEU A 310 33.31 -11.96 29.12
N SER A 311 32.41 -12.86 28.73
CA SER A 311 31.76 -12.82 27.43
C SER A 311 30.84 -11.61 27.29
N GLN A 312 30.09 -11.26 28.33
CA GLN A 312 29.27 -10.03 28.34
C GLN A 312 30.14 -8.76 28.30
N LYS A 313 31.26 -8.72 29.03
CA LYS A 313 32.23 -7.59 28.96
C LYS A 313 32.78 -7.42 27.54
N ALA A 314 33.20 -8.52 26.89
CA ALA A 314 33.72 -8.50 25.53
C ALA A 314 32.66 -8.06 24.51
N LEU A 315 31.42 -8.51 24.68
CA LEU A 315 30.28 -8.12 23.84
C LEU A 315 30.03 -6.61 23.87
N LEU A 316 29.93 -6.03 25.08
CA LEU A 316 29.69 -4.60 25.27
C LEU A 316 30.82 -3.75 24.64
N ARG A 317 32.08 -4.12 24.89
CA ARG A 317 33.25 -3.44 24.30
C ARG A 317 33.21 -3.51 22.78
N ARG A 318 32.91 -4.68 22.21
CA ARG A 318 32.85 -4.86 20.75
C ARG A 318 31.75 -4.01 20.11
N ALA A 319 30.59 -3.90 20.75
CA ALA A 319 29.51 -3.05 20.26
C ALA A 319 29.91 -1.56 20.27
N LEU A 320 30.54 -1.09 21.35
CA LEU A 320 31.07 0.28 21.48
C LEU A 320 32.16 0.58 20.44
N GLU A 321 33.11 -0.33 20.26
CA GLU A 321 34.16 -0.23 19.24
C GLU A 321 33.55 -0.09 17.83
N ARG A 322 32.57 -0.94 17.50
CA ARG A 322 31.89 -0.90 16.20
C ARG A 322 31.10 0.39 16.01
N ALA A 323 30.50 0.92 17.07
CA ALA A 323 29.78 2.19 17.06
C ALA A 323 30.72 3.42 17.04
N ARG A 324 32.01 3.23 17.37
CA ARG A 324 33.01 4.26 17.63
C ARG A 324 32.56 5.22 18.74
N LEU A 325 32.06 4.66 19.83
CA LEU A 325 31.54 5.40 20.99
C LEU A 325 32.33 5.10 22.26
N ALA A 326 32.43 6.08 23.14
CA ALA A 326 32.98 5.89 24.47
C ALA A 326 31.89 5.33 25.41
N PRO A 327 32.26 4.59 26.47
CA PRO A 327 31.31 4.14 27.49
C PRO A 327 30.44 5.25 28.10
N SER A 328 31.01 6.46 28.26
CA SER A 328 30.32 7.63 28.81
C SER A 328 29.24 8.21 27.88
N ASP A 329 29.19 7.78 26.62
CA ASP A 329 28.20 8.23 25.65
C ASP A 329 26.82 7.57 25.84
N ILE A 330 26.74 6.45 26.58
CA ILE A 330 25.50 5.67 26.72
C ILE A 330 24.65 6.23 27.87
N GLY A 331 23.47 6.79 27.61
CA GLY A 331 22.61 7.36 28.65
C GLY A 331 21.67 6.36 29.32
N PHE A 332 21.32 5.29 28.61
CA PHE A 332 20.35 4.30 29.06
C PHE A 332 20.80 2.89 28.67
N VAL A 333 20.57 1.89 29.52
CA VAL A 333 20.72 0.48 29.14
C VAL A 333 19.43 -0.25 29.48
N GLU A 334 18.79 -0.78 28.45
CA GLU A 334 17.76 -1.79 28.58
C GLU A 334 18.43 -3.15 28.72
N THR A 335 18.47 -3.62 29.96
CA THR A 335 19.20 -4.82 30.38
C THR A 335 18.47 -6.10 29.95
N HIS A 336 19.19 -7.22 29.94
CA HIS A 336 18.55 -8.53 29.87
C HIS A 336 17.69 -8.77 31.11
N GLY A 337 18.17 -8.44 32.31
CA GLY A 337 17.38 -8.15 33.51
C GLY A 337 16.23 -9.11 33.78
N THR A 338 16.54 -10.40 33.92
CA THR A 338 15.51 -11.45 34.10
C THR A 338 14.96 -11.53 35.52
N GLY A 339 15.63 -10.95 36.52
CA GLY A 339 15.21 -11.13 37.92
C GLY A 339 15.69 -12.46 38.49
N THR A 340 16.76 -13.02 37.94
CA THR A 340 17.33 -14.30 38.41
C THR A 340 18.42 -14.06 39.46
N PRO A 341 18.49 -14.88 40.53
CA PRO A 341 19.47 -14.68 41.61
C PRO A 341 20.94 -14.72 41.18
N LEU A 342 21.23 -15.38 40.04
CA LEU A 342 22.56 -15.53 39.46
C LEU A 342 22.80 -14.59 38.28
N GLY A 343 21.80 -14.39 37.41
CA GLY A 343 21.95 -13.57 36.21
C GLY A 343 22.11 -12.08 36.51
N ASP A 344 21.29 -11.54 37.43
CA ASP A 344 21.30 -10.09 37.71
C ASP A 344 22.67 -9.60 38.24
N PRO A 345 23.36 -10.29 39.19
CA PRO A 345 24.70 -9.90 39.60
C PRO A 345 25.75 -10.02 38.48
N ILE A 346 25.66 -11.05 37.63
CA ILE A 346 26.59 -11.28 36.52
C ILE A 346 26.49 -10.16 35.48
N GLU A 347 25.26 -9.81 35.10
CA GLU A 347 25.00 -8.72 34.17
C GLU A 347 25.47 -7.37 34.73
N MET A 348 25.15 -7.09 35.99
CA MET A 348 25.59 -5.85 36.63
C MET A 348 27.12 -5.72 36.71
N GLU A 349 27.82 -6.81 37.03
CA GLU A 349 29.28 -6.81 37.08
C GLU A 349 29.90 -6.56 35.68
N ALA A 350 29.31 -7.11 34.63
CA ALA A 350 29.73 -6.83 33.26
C ALA A 350 29.51 -5.36 32.87
N LEU A 351 28.34 -4.81 33.21
CA LEU A 351 28.01 -3.39 32.97
C LEU A 351 28.92 -2.46 33.77
N ARG A 352 29.15 -2.73 35.06
CA ARG A 352 29.98 -1.93 35.96
C ARG A 352 31.39 -1.74 35.42
N GLU A 353 31.99 -2.82 34.91
CA GLU A 353 33.34 -2.78 34.36
C GLU A 353 33.44 -1.99 33.06
N VAL A 354 32.43 -2.04 32.21
CA VAL A 354 32.49 -1.45 30.86
C VAL A 354 31.91 -0.03 30.83
N LEU A 355 30.75 0.18 31.44
CA LEU A 355 29.97 1.41 31.38
C LEU A 355 29.89 2.16 32.73
N GLY A 356 30.27 1.50 33.83
CA GLY A 356 29.97 1.98 35.18
C GLY A 356 30.84 3.14 35.66
N ALA A 357 31.95 3.47 35.00
CA ALA A 357 32.85 4.53 35.47
C ALA A 357 32.12 5.87 35.72
N PRO A 358 32.43 6.60 36.80
CA PRO A 358 31.89 7.93 37.04
C PRO A 358 32.20 8.87 35.87
N ARG A 359 31.23 9.72 35.52
CA ARG A 359 31.35 10.63 34.37
C ARG A 359 31.85 12.00 34.81
N PRO A 360 32.76 12.64 34.05
CA PRO A 360 33.27 13.97 34.40
C PRO A 360 32.19 15.05 34.51
N ASP A 361 31.10 14.90 33.74
CA ASP A 361 29.94 15.82 33.75
C ASP A 361 28.89 15.46 34.82
N GLY A 362 29.12 14.40 35.60
CA GLY A 362 28.19 13.92 36.63
C GLY A 362 26.92 13.27 36.08
N SER A 363 26.80 13.08 34.75
CA SER A 363 25.61 12.45 34.16
C SER A 363 25.48 10.98 34.59
N ALA A 364 24.24 10.52 34.72
CA ALA A 364 23.92 9.16 35.09
C ALA A 364 23.66 8.27 33.86
N CYS A 365 23.84 6.96 34.02
CA CYS A 365 23.38 5.93 33.09
C CYS A 365 22.22 5.17 33.73
N VAL A 366 21.03 5.31 33.17
CA VAL A 366 19.83 4.64 33.71
C VAL A 366 19.83 3.17 33.28
N LEU A 367 19.50 2.26 34.20
CA LEU A 367 19.38 0.82 33.91
C LEU A 367 17.90 0.40 34.05
N GLY A 368 17.34 -0.19 33.00
CA GLY A 368 15.94 -0.64 32.97
C GLY A 368 15.77 -2.09 32.55
N ALA A 369 14.62 -2.68 32.89
CA ALA A 369 14.21 -4.01 32.43
C ALA A 369 12.70 -4.06 32.16
N VAL A 370 12.31 -4.17 30.89
CA VAL A 370 10.93 -4.28 30.40
C VAL A 370 10.25 -5.55 30.89
N LYS A 371 11.04 -6.58 31.21
CA LYS A 371 10.56 -7.86 31.74
C LYS A 371 9.81 -7.72 33.06
N THR A 372 10.04 -6.62 33.78
CA THR A 372 9.31 -6.31 35.01
C THR A 372 7.85 -5.87 34.75
N ASN A 373 7.51 -5.46 33.53
CA ASN A 373 6.15 -5.11 33.13
C ASN A 373 5.42 -6.23 32.40
N ILE A 374 6.10 -6.90 31.46
CA ILE A 374 5.46 -7.81 30.48
C ILE A 374 6.01 -9.24 30.55
N GLY A 375 6.77 -9.58 31.59
CA GLY A 375 7.46 -10.86 31.67
C GLY A 375 8.57 -11.01 30.62
N HIS A 376 9.16 -12.20 30.57
CA HIS A 376 10.20 -12.54 29.61
C HIS A 376 9.58 -13.10 28.33
N LEU A 377 9.62 -12.29 27.27
CA LEU A 377 9.05 -12.66 25.96
C LEU A 377 9.92 -13.60 25.12
N GLU A 378 10.87 -14.32 25.74
CA GLU A 378 11.76 -15.30 25.09
C GLU A 378 12.30 -14.81 23.72
N GLY A 379 11.86 -15.42 22.61
CA GLY A 379 12.28 -15.07 21.25
C GLY A 379 12.02 -13.62 20.84
N ALA A 380 11.06 -12.93 21.47
CA ALA A 380 10.71 -11.53 21.24
C ALA A 380 11.31 -10.55 22.28
N ALA A 381 12.05 -11.04 23.28
CA ALA A 381 12.47 -10.20 24.41
C ALA A 381 13.40 -9.05 24.03
N GLY A 382 14.29 -9.27 23.06
CA GLY A 382 15.24 -8.27 22.61
C GLY A 382 14.61 -7.12 21.84
N VAL A 383 13.72 -7.44 20.89
CA VAL A 383 13.01 -6.43 20.10
C VAL A 383 12.06 -5.60 20.97
N ALA A 384 11.44 -6.19 22.00
CA ALA A 384 10.68 -5.44 23.00
C ALA A 384 11.55 -4.41 23.73
N GLY A 385 12.80 -4.76 24.04
CA GLY A 385 13.77 -3.82 24.62
C GLY A 385 14.16 -2.69 23.67
N ILE A 386 14.38 -2.99 22.38
CA ILE A 386 14.61 -1.96 21.34
C ILE A 386 13.43 -1.00 21.26
N ILE A 387 12.20 -1.53 21.13
CA ILE A 387 10.99 -0.71 21.00
C ILE A 387 10.83 0.21 22.23
N LYS A 388 11.02 -0.31 23.44
CA LYS A 388 11.02 0.53 24.67
C LYS A 388 12.08 1.63 24.62
N ALA A 389 13.31 1.32 24.22
CA ALA A 389 14.40 2.30 24.16
C ALA A 389 14.14 3.40 23.12
N VAL A 390 13.62 3.04 21.93
CA VAL A 390 13.21 4.00 20.89
C VAL A 390 12.10 4.91 21.39
N LEU A 391 11.07 4.34 22.04
CA LEU A 391 9.97 5.12 22.59
C LEU A 391 10.42 6.03 23.74
N ALA A 392 11.38 5.59 24.56
CA ALA A 392 11.96 6.42 25.61
C ALA A 392 12.67 7.67 25.05
N MET A 393 13.35 7.56 23.90
CA MET A 393 13.92 8.71 23.19
C MET A 393 12.81 9.60 22.63
N ARG A 394 11.82 9.03 21.95
CA ARG A 394 10.71 9.79 21.32
C ARG A 394 9.89 10.58 22.34
N HIS A 395 9.57 9.99 23.47
CA HIS A 395 8.76 10.61 24.54
C HIS A 395 9.61 11.32 25.59
N GLU A 396 10.93 11.39 25.41
CA GLU A 396 11.87 12.04 26.32
C GLU A 396 11.74 11.59 27.78
N CYS A 397 11.49 10.30 28.00
CA CYS A 397 11.21 9.74 29.31
C CYS A 397 11.61 8.27 29.39
N ILE A 398 12.27 7.86 30.48
CA ILE A 398 12.62 6.46 30.75
C ILE A 398 11.64 5.93 31.81
N PRO A 399 10.81 4.91 31.51
CA PRO A 399 9.87 4.35 32.46
C PRO A 399 10.55 3.72 33.68
N ARG A 400 9.86 3.76 34.84
CA ARG A 400 10.33 3.12 36.07
C ARG A 400 10.52 1.60 35.93
N ASN A 401 11.43 1.03 36.69
CA ASN A 401 11.62 -0.41 36.80
C ASN A 401 10.62 -1.00 37.81
N GLN A 402 9.69 -1.85 37.37
CA GLN A 402 8.67 -2.36 38.28
C GLN A 402 9.27 -3.29 39.34
N HIS A 403 8.60 -3.34 40.49
CA HIS A 403 8.92 -4.20 41.63
C HIS A 403 10.26 -3.93 42.34
N PHE A 404 11.08 -3.00 41.85
CA PHE A 404 12.33 -2.61 42.49
C PHE A 404 12.05 -1.81 43.78
N ARG A 405 12.42 -2.37 44.93
CA ARG A 405 12.28 -1.76 46.26
C ARG A 405 13.62 -1.69 46.98
N ARG A 406 14.42 -2.75 46.91
CA ARG A 406 15.73 -2.83 47.58
C ARG A 406 16.72 -3.53 46.67
N LEU A 407 17.89 -2.93 46.50
CA LEU A 407 18.98 -3.51 45.72
C LEU A 407 19.39 -4.89 46.25
N ASN A 408 19.64 -5.84 45.34
CA ASN A 408 20.19 -7.15 45.68
C ASN A 408 21.55 -6.99 46.38
N PRO A 409 21.76 -7.60 47.57
CA PRO A 409 23.02 -7.45 48.33
C PRO A 409 24.26 -8.00 47.62
N ARG A 410 24.10 -8.78 46.55
CA ARG A 410 25.20 -9.26 45.69
C ARG A 410 25.63 -8.23 44.64
N ILE A 411 24.95 -7.09 44.58
CA ILE A 411 25.18 -5.99 43.64
C ILE A 411 25.60 -4.75 44.43
N SER A 412 26.63 -4.03 43.97
CA SER A 412 26.98 -2.70 44.47
C SER A 412 26.94 -1.69 43.32
N LEU A 413 26.29 -0.55 43.56
CA LEU A 413 26.30 0.62 42.68
C LEU A 413 27.36 1.65 43.11
N ASP A 414 28.12 1.36 44.18
CA ASP A 414 29.07 2.31 44.75
C ASP A 414 30.19 2.61 43.76
N GLY A 415 30.45 3.91 43.56
CA GLY A 415 31.43 4.39 42.60
C GLY A 415 31.04 4.18 41.14
N THR A 416 29.76 3.95 40.85
CA THR A 416 29.24 3.83 39.47
C THR A 416 28.39 5.03 39.06
N CYS A 417 28.25 5.27 37.74
CA CYS A 417 27.29 6.25 37.20
C CYS A 417 25.85 5.71 37.10
N PHE A 418 25.57 4.51 37.60
CA PHE A 418 24.28 3.84 37.35
C PHE A 418 23.16 4.30 38.27
N VAL A 419 21.96 4.38 37.69
CA VAL A 419 20.71 4.64 38.41
C VAL A 419 19.66 3.59 38.02
N LEU A 420 19.05 2.95 39.02
CA LEU A 420 17.88 2.08 38.84
C LEU A 420 16.61 2.89 39.13
N PRO A 421 15.74 3.14 38.13
CA PRO A 421 14.65 4.09 38.28
C PRO A 421 13.49 3.48 39.09
N THR A 422 13.17 4.09 40.24
CA THR A 422 11.93 3.79 41.01
C THR A 422 10.73 4.61 40.53
N GLU A 423 10.99 5.70 39.80
CA GLU A 423 10.01 6.60 39.18
C GLU A 423 10.41 6.84 37.72
N ASN A 424 9.50 7.40 36.92
CA ASN A 424 9.80 7.74 35.53
C ASN A 424 10.85 8.87 35.49
N VAL A 425 11.90 8.69 34.70
CA VAL A 425 13.05 9.62 34.64
C VAL A 425 12.97 10.46 33.36
N PRO A 426 12.89 11.79 33.44
CA PRO A 426 12.98 12.65 32.25
C PRO A 426 14.28 12.43 31.49
N TRP A 427 14.22 12.39 30.17
CA TRP A 427 15.38 12.21 29.29
C TRP A 427 15.30 13.18 28.10
N PRO A 428 15.39 14.50 28.34
CA PRO A 428 15.25 15.52 27.31
C PRO A 428 16.42 15.52 26.32
N HIS A 429 16.19 16.11 25.14
CA HIS A 429 17.29 16.44 24.22
C HIS A 429 18.35 17.34 24.89
N GLY A 430 19.61 17.12 24.53
CA GLY A 430 20.74 17.92 25.01
C GLY A 430 21.81 18.08 23.93
N ASP A 431 22.99 18.56 24.33
CA ASP A 431 24.11 18.82 23.40
C ASP A 431 24.69 17.55 22.77
N LYS A 432 24.56 16.40 23.46
CA LYS A 432 24.98 15.09 22.96
C LYS A 432 23.77 14.26 22.58
N PRO A 433 23.85 13.47 21.49
CA PRO A 433 22.79 12.57 21.11
C PRO A 433 22.44 11.57 22.22
N ARG A 434 21.15 11.40 22.51
CA ARG A 434 20.68 10.35 23.41
C ARG A 434 20.98 8.98 22.82
N ARG A 435 21.60 8.11 23.63
CA ARG A 435 22.03 6.76 23.22
C ARG A 435 21.62 5.72 24.24
N ALA A 436 21.17 4.58 23.76
CA ALA A 436 20.76 3.44 24.57
C ALA A 436 21.48 2.15 24.16
N GLY A 437 21.90 1.35 25.12
CA GLY A 437 22.28 -0.04 24.90
C GLY A 437 21.10 -0.99 25.15
N VAL A 438 20.96 -2.06 24.37
CA VAL A 438 19.95 -3.11 24.59
C VAL A 438 20.66 -4.46 24.60
N SER A 439 20.52 -5.21 25.70
CA SER A 439 21.17 -6.51 25.91
C SER A 439 20.17 -7.66 25.90
N SER A 440 20.55 -8.79 25.31
CA SER A 440 19.83 -10.05 25.51
C SER A 440 20.78 -11.25 25.50
N PHE A 441 20.65 -12.12 26.50
CA PHE A 441 21.53 -13.25 26.73
C PHE A 441 20.73 -14.56 26.64
N GLY A 442 21.06 -15.39 25.66
CA GLY A 442 20.38 -16.67 25.42
C GLY A 442 20.81 -17.72 26.43
N ILE A 443 19.87 -18.59 26.82
CA ILE A 443 20.17 -19.70 27.74
C ILE A 443 21.19 -20.71 27.16
N SER A 444 21.40 -20.71 25.84
CA SER A 444 22.44 -21.49 25.15
C SER A 444 23.81 -20.82 25.13
N GLY A 445 23.98 -19.67 25.79
CA GLY A 445 25.23 -18.90 25.86
C GLY A 445 25.42 -17.87 24.75
N THR A 446 24.51 -17.77 23.77
CA THR A 446 24.61 -16.75 22.71
C THR A 446 24.15 -15.39 23.23
N ASN A 447 25.04 -14.41 23.26
CA ASN A 447 24.75 -13.06 23.73
C ASN A 447 24.65 -12.07 22.56
N ALA A 448 23.77 -11.08 22.67
CA ALA A 448 23.63 -10.00 21.70
C ALA A 448 23.49 -8.64 22.41
N HIS A 449 24.12 -7.61 21.84
CA HIS A 449 23.99 -6.23 22.31
C HIS A 449 23.89 -5.27 21.13
N VAL A 450 22.96 -4.32 21.21
CA VAL A 450 22.71 -3.29 20.18
C VAL A 450 22.78 -1.91 20.81
N ILE A 451 23.44 -0.97 20.14
CA ILE A 451 23.52 0.44 20.54
C ILE A 451 22.66 1.29 19.60
N LEU A 452 21.68 1.95 20.20
CA LEU A 452 20.74 2.88 19.57
C LEU A 452 21.16 4.33 19.85
N GLU A 453 20.87 5.21 18.90
CA GLU A 453 21.01 6.66 18.98
C GLU A 453 19.70 7.31 18.50
N GLU A 454 19.36 8.46 19.06
CA GLU A 454 18.21 9.25 18.61
C GLU A 454 18.35 9.68 17.13
N PRO A 455 17.23 9.96 16.44
CA PRO A 455 17.29 10.36 15.03
C PRO A 455 18.11 11.64 14.82
N PRO A 456 18.77 11.79 13.65
CA PRO A 456 19.48 13.03 13.34
C PRO A 456 18.48 14.20 13.31
N PRO A 457 18.91 15.42 13.71
CA PRO A 457 18.02 16.57 13.72
C PRO A 457 17.49 16.84 12.30
N GLU A 458 16.16 16.97 12.18
CA GLU A 458 15.55 17.36 10.91
C GLU A 458 15.95 18.80 10.55
N ALA A 459 16.31 19.04 9.29
CA ALA A 459 16.50 20.39 8.80
C ALA A 459 15.17 21.16 8.92
N THR A 460 15.10 22.12 9.85
CA THR A 460 13.98 23.05 10.03
C THR A 460 13.96 24.07 8.90
N ALA A 461 13.72 23.63 7.68
CA ALA A 461 13.31 24.54 6.62
C ALA A 461 11.85 24.93 6.92
N GLU A 462 11.61 26.21 7.23
CA GLU A 462 10.26 26.77 7.30
C GLU A 462 9.53 26.47 5.98
N ARG A 463 8.48 25.66 6.05
CA ARG A 463 7.65 25.36 4.89
C ARG A 463 6.50 26.36 4.87
N PRO A 464 6.18 26.95 3.71
CA PRO A 464 4.97 27.75 3.58
C PRO A 464 3.78 26.86 3.92
N ARG A 465 2.97 27.27 4.88
CA ARG A 465 1.73 26.58 5.21
C ARG A 465 0.84 26.61 3.97
N ALA A 466 0.43 25.44 3.49
CA ALA A 466 -0.49 25.37 2.36
C ALA A 466 -1.85 25.95 2.81
N GLU A 467 -2.19 27.13 2.32
CA GLU A 467 -3.51 27.72 2.51
C GLU A 467 -4.51 27.06 1.54
N GLY A 468 -5.67 26.62 2.05
CA GLY A 468 -6.76 26.11 1.21
C GLY A 468 -7.36 24.79 1.68
N ALA A 469 -8.11 24.14 0.78
CA ALA A 469 -8.69 22.83 1.02
C ALA A 469 -7.64 21.71 0.90
N HIS A 470 -7.66 20.78 1.85
CA HIS A 470 -6.88 19.56 1.88
C HIS A 470 -7.74 18.37 1.49
N TRP A 471 -7.11 17.36 0.89
CA TRP A 471 -7.77 16.13 0.45
C TRP A 471 -7.21 14.93 1.22
N LEU A 472 -8.06 14.28 2.00
CA LEU A 472 -7.74 13.07 2.74
C LEU A 472 -8.35 11.86 2.03
N VAL A 473 -7.50 10.88 1.73
CA VAL A 473 -7.89 9.62 1.10
C VAL A 473 -7.63 8.46 2.05
N LEU A 474 -8.59 7.54 2.13
CA LEU A 474 -8.50 6.30 2.89
C LEU A 474 -8.92 5.14 1.99
N SER A 475 -8.38 3.96 2.24
CA SER A 475 -8.81 2.76 1.54
C SER A 475 -8.70 1.52 2.43
N ALA A 476 -9.51 0.52 2.15
CA ALA A 476 -9.44 -0.79 2.81
C ALA A 476 -9.80 -1.93 1.85
N ARG A 477 -9.36 -3.16 2.17
CA ARG A 477 -9.68 -4.34 1.34
C ARG A 477 -11.12 -4.81 1.48
N SER A 478 -11.77 -4.48 2.59
CA SER A 478 -13.16 -4.86 2.83
C SER A 478 -14.06 -3.65 3.07
N LYS A 479 -15.34 -3.81 2.76
CA LYS A 479 -16.37 -2.80 3.00
C LYS A 479 -16.53 -2.45 4.50
N ALA A 480 -16.26 -3.41 5.39
CA ALA A 480 -16.38 -3.24 6.83
C ALA A 480 -15.18 -2.51 7.46
N ALA A 481 -13.97 -2.72 6.92
CA ALA A 481 -12.75 -2.10 7.40
C ALA A 481 -12.70 -0.58 7.13
N LEU A 482 -13.32 -0.10 6.05
CA LEU A 482 -13.23 1.32 5.66
C LEU A 482 -13.87 2.29 6.69
N PRO A 483 -15.09 2.04 7.22
CA PRO A 483 -15.65 2.82 8.33
C PRO A 483 -14.81 2.81 9.61
N GLU A 484 -14.23 1.66 9.98
CA GLU A 484 -13.37 1.56 11.16
C GLU A 484 -12.09 2.38 11.01
N LEU A 485 -11.47 2.34 9.81
CA LEU A 485 -10.30 3.16 9.48
C LEU A 485 -10.65 4.65 9.54
N ALA A 486 -11.81 5.03 8.99
CA ALA A 486 -12.31 6.40 9.05
C ALA A 486 -12.48 6.87 10.50
N GLY A 487 -13.05 6.03 11.38
CA GLY A 487 -13.15 6.30 12.82
C GLY A 487 -11.80 6.54 13.48
N ALA A 488 -10.81 5.68 13.23
CA ALA A 488 -9.46 5.82 13.78
C ALA A 488 -8.76 7.12 13.31
N TYR A 489 -8.95 7.51 12.05
CA TYR A 489 -8.45 8.80 11.55
C TYR A 489 -9.21 9.99 12.14
N ALA A 490 -10.52 9.87 12.35
CA ALA A 490 -11.33 10.91 12.98
C ALA A 490 -10.84 11.19 14.41
N GLU A 491 -10.60 10.15 15.21
CA GLU A 491 -10.03 10.26 16.55
C GLU A 491 -8.66 10.94 16.53
N ARG A 492 -7.77 10.52 15.63
CA ARG A 492 -6.45 11.14 15.50
C ARG A 492 -6.52 12.62 15.13
N LEU A 493 -7.43 12.99 14.22
CA LEU A 493 -7.61 14.38 13.81
C LEU A 493 -8.24 15.23 14.92
N SER A 494 -9.04 14.63 15.80
CA SER A 494 -9.68 15.29 16.95
C SER A 494 -8.72 15.60 18.09
N THR A 495 -7.63 14.81 18.21
CA THR A 495 -6.59 15.02 19.22
C THR A 495 -5.52 15.97 18.70
N ALA A 496 -4.99 16.83 19.57
CA ALA A 496 -3.84 17.69 19.28
C ALA A 496 -2.57 16.82 19.18
N SER A 497 -2.43 16.14 18.04
CA SER A 497 -1.35 15.22 17.72
C SER A 497 -0.36 15.86 16.75
N ASP A 498 0.92 15.47 16.86
CA ASP A 498 2.01 15.95 16.01
C ASP A 498 1.72 15.82 14.51
N GLY A 499 2.22 16.79 13.74
CA GLY A 499 2.15 16.86 12.28
C GLY A 499 1.22 17.95 11.77
N GLU A 500 1.50 18.54 10.61
CA GLU A 500 0.55 19.45 9.98
C GLU A 500 -0.54 18.67 9.23
N LEU A 501 -1.70 19.28 8.99
CA LEU A 501 -2.77 18.62 8.23
C LEU A 501 -2.28 18.20 6.82
N ALA A 502 -1.40 19.00 6.21
CA ALA A 502 -0.76 18.68 4.94
C ALA A 502 0.11 17.41 5.00
N ASP A 503 0.82 17.17 6.11
CA ASP A 503 1.66 15.97 6.29
C ASP A 503 0.79 14.72 6.51
N ILE A 504 -0.35 14.86 7.19
CA ILE A 504 -1.33 13.77 7.37
C ILE A 504 -1.91 13.36 6.01
N THR A 505 -2.38 14.31 5.21
CA THR A 505 -2.94 14.02 3.89
C THR A 505 -1.88 13.53 2.92
N TYR A 506 -0.67 14.08 2.96
CA TYR A 506 0.48 13.57 2.20
C TYR A 506 0.78 12.12 2.56
N THR A 507 0.90 11.79 3.84
CA THR A 507 1.24 10.43 4.26
C THR A 507 0.13 9.45 3.89
N ALA A 508 -1.14 9.82 4.07
CA ALA A 508 -2.28 8.97 3.73
C ALA A 508 -2.41 8.71 2.22
N SER A 509 -1.93 9.63 1.38
CA SER A 509 -2.02 9.51 -0.08
C SER A 509 -0.78 8.90 -0.73
N VAL A 510 0.42 9.29 -0.29
CA VAL A 510 1.70 8.91 -0.91
C VAL A 510 2.31 7.67 -0.26
N ARG A 511 2.10 7.50 1.06
CA ARG A 511 2.81 6.53 1.91
C ARG A 511 1.91 5.38 2.40
N ARG A 512 0.74 5.20 1.79
CA ARG A 512 -0.21 4.11 2.07
C ARG A 512 -0.63 3.41 0.77
N VAL A 513 -1.06 2.16 0.90
CA VAL A 513 -1.64 1.37 -0.19
C VAL A 513 -3.04 1.90 -0.49
N HIS A 514 -3.43 1.87 -1.77
CA HIS A 514 -4.77 2.23 -2.24
C HIS A 514 -5.58 0.97 -2.60
N HIS A 515 -6.21 0.39 -1.59
CA HIS A 515 -7.07 -0.79 -1.68
C HIS A 515 -8.37 -0.52 -2.47
N GLU A 516 -9.18 -1.57 -2.58
CA GLU A 516 -10.35 -1.65 -3.43
C GLU A 516 -11.47 -0.73 -2.96
N HIS A 517 -11.80 -0.72 -1.66
CA HIS A 517 -12.80 0.17 -1.09
C HIS A 517 -12.15 1.49 -0.71
N ARG A 518 -12.59 2.59 -1.30
CA ARG A 518 -11.95 3.89 -1.18
C ARG A 518 -12.90 4.96 -0.67
N LEU A 519 -12.32 5.88 0.11
CA LEU A 519 -12.96 7.06 0.65
C LEU A 519 -12.10 8.29 0.33
N ALA A 520 -12.74 9.35 -0.12
CA ALA A 520 -12.12 10.64 -0.37
C ALA A 520 -12.94 11.73 0.34
N VAL A 521 -12.26 12.53 1.17
CA VAL A 521 -12.87 13.61 1.97
C VAL A 521 -12.06 14.89 1.78
N THR A 522 -12.77 15.99 1.50
CA THR A 522 -12.15 17.31 1.35
C THR A 522 -12.52 18.20 2.53
N GLY A 523 -11.56 18.94 3.07
CA GLY A 523 -11.77 19.84 4.20
C GLY A 523 -10.61 20.80 4.42
N ARG A 524 -10.87 21.92 5.09
CA ARG A 524 -9.88 22.98 5.38
C ARG A 524 -9.25 22.84 6.76
N THR A 525 -9.93 22.19 7.69
CA THR A 525 -9.48 22.07 9.07
C THR A 525 -9.50 20.61 9.54
N ARG A 526 -8.69 20.30 10.56
CA ARG A 526 -8.70 19.00 11.22
C ARG A 526 -10.07 18.65 11.77
N GLN A 527 -10.76 19.64 12.36
CA GLN A 527 -12.10 19.47 12.90
C GLN A 527 -13.13 19.13 11.82
N GLU A 528 -13.14 19.88 10.70
CA GLU A 528 -14.05 19.62 9.58
C GLU A 528 -13.86 18.20 9.00
N LEU A 529 -12.62 17.73 8.86
CA LEU A 529 -12.34 16.38 8.40
C LEU A 529 -12.72 15.31 9.43
N SER A 530 -12.43 15.54 10.71
CA SER A 530 -12.79 14.63 11.80
C SER A 530 -14.30 14.43 11.89
N GLU A 531 -15.09 15.51 11.84
CA GLU A 531 -16.56 15.45 11.87
C GLU A 531 -17.14 14.68 10.68
N GLN A 532 -16.61 14.91 9.47
CA GLN A 532 -17.03 14.19 8.26
C GLN A 532 -16.70 12.69 8.33
N LEU A 533 -15.52 12.33 8.84
CA LEU A 533 -15.13 10.92 8.99
C LEU A 533 -15.95 10.20 10.06
N PHE A 534 -16.26 10.88 11.18
CA PHE A 534 -17.16 10.31 12.19
C PHE A 534 -18.58 10.12 11.65
N ALA A 535 -19.10 11.06 10.85
CA ALA A 535 -20.39 10.91 10.18
C ALA A 535 -20.40 9.71 9.23
N PHE A 536 -19.35 9.56 8.42
CA PHE A 536 -19.18 8.39 7.55
C PHE A 536 -19.11 7.07 8.33
N ALA A 537 -18.35 7.03 9.43
CA ALA A 537 -18.24 5.85 10.28
C ALA A 537 -19.59 5.43 10.90
N ARG A 538 -20.52 6.38 11.10
CA ARG A 538 -21.90 6.11 11.53
C ARG A 538 -22.87 5.76 10.39
N GLY A 539 -22.40 5.73 9.14
CA GLY A 539 -23.21 5.43 7.96
C GLY A 539 -24.01 6.63 7.43
N GLU A 540 -23.67 7.86 7.83
CA GLU A 540 -24.31 9.08 7.32
C GLU A 540 -23.77 9.44 5.93
N VAL A 541 -24.65 9.87 5.02
CA VAL A 541 -24.28 10.27 3.66
C VAL A 541 -24.01 11.77 3.62
N SER A 542 -22.80 12.17 3.26
CA SER A 542 -22.41 13.58 3.06
C SER A 542 -22.15 13.87 1.58
N PRO A 543 -22.64 14.98 1.01
CA PRO A 543 -22.36 15.40 -0.36
C PRO A 543 -20.88 15.74 -0.64
N SER A 544 -20.08 16.05 0.39
CA SER A 544 -18.66 16.41 0.28
C SER A 544 -17.70 15.21 0.39
N LEU A 545 -18.25 14.01 0.34
CA LEU A 545 -17.53 12.77 0.52
C LEU A 545 -17.80 11.86 -0.67
N SER A 546 -16.72 11.34 -1.25
CA SER A 546 -16.79 10.35 -2.31
C SER A 546 -16.40 8.99 -1.75
N GLN A 547 -17.25 7.98 -1.95
CA GLN A 547 -16.95 6.60 -1.61
C GLN A 547 -17.20 5.69 -2.82
N GLY A 548 -16.41 4.64 -2.95
CA GLY A 548 -16.52 3.73 -4.07
C GLY A 548 -15.73 2.45 -3.86
N SER A 549 -15.83 1.56 -4.83
CA SER A 549 -14.99 0.37 -4.90
C SER A 549 -14.47 0.23 -6.32
N THR A 550 -13.18 -0.07 -6.45
CA THR A 550 -12.55 -0.31 -7.74
C THR A 550 -12.83 -1.71 -8.23
N SER A 551 -13.15 -1.86 -9.52
CA SER A 551 -13.23 -3.17 -10.16
C SER A 551 -11.83 -3.65 -10.57
N PRO A 552 -11.58 -4.97 -10.66
CA PRO A 552 -10.28 -5.52 -11.07
C PRO A 552 -9.88 -5.22 -12.53
N HIS A 553 -10.74 -4.57 -13.33
CA HIS A 553 -10.57 -4.37 -14.78
C HIS A 553 -9.67 -3.19 -15.20
N GLY A 554 -8.72 -2.78 -14.36
CA GLY A 554 -7.79 -1.68 -14.65
C GLY A 554 -8.44 -0.29 -14.58
N ASP A 555 -7.67 0.75 -14.93
CA ASP A 555 -8.11 2.13 -14.86
C ASP A 555 -9.30 2.39 -15.79
N PRO A 556 -10.41 2.96 -15.28
CA PRO A 556 -11.56 3.26 -16.11
C PRO A 556 -11.20 4.33 -17.15
N LYS A 557 -11.67 4.13 -18.39
CA LYS A 557 -11.47 5.10 -19.47
C LYS A 557 -12.33 6.35 -19.22
N VAL A 558 -11.68 7.46 -18.90
CA VAL A 558 -12.34 8.77 -18.68
C VAL A 558 -12.69 9.42 -20.02
N VAL A 559 -13.97 9.77 -20.21
CA VAL A 559 -14.45 10.58 -21.33
C VAL A 559 -14.64 12.01 -20.84
N MET A 560 -13.79 12.94 -21.27
CA MET A 560 -13.94 14.36 -20.93
C MET A 560 -14.98 15.01 -21.83
N VAL A 561 -16.00 15.61 -21.22
CA VAL A 561 -17.10 16.29 -21.90
C VAL A 561 -16.99 17.79 -21.65
N PHE A 562 -16.76 18.56 -22.70
CA PHE A 562 -16.56 20.01 -22.63
C PHE A 562 -17.90 20.75 -22.80
N SER A 563 -18.28 21.56 -21.81
CA SER A 563 -19.54 22.29 -21.82
C SER A 563 -19.59 23.39 -22.89
N GLY A 564 -20.81 23.72 -23.32
CA GLY A 564 -21.09 24.86 -24.19
C GLY A 564 -21.28 26.18 -23.43
N GLN A 565 -21.81 27.19 -24.11
CA GLN A 565 -22.20 28.47 -23.48
C GLN A 565 -23.38 28.25 -22.52
N GLY A 566 -23.31 28.87 -21.35
CA GLY A 566 -24.29 28.75 -20.26
C GLY A 566 -23.66 28.36 -18.90
N SER A 567 -22.45 27.81 -18.90
CA SER A 567 -21.72 27.43 -17.69
C SER A 567 -20.95 28.59 -17.03
N GLN A 568 -20.74 29.69 -17.74
CA GLN A 568 -19.96 30.83 -17.25
C GLN A 568 -20.60 31.56 -16.06
N TRP A 569 -19.77 32.25 -15.30
CA TRP A 569 -20.16 33.19 -14.24
C TRP A 569 -18.97 34.08 -13.86
N ALA A 570 -19.24 35.26 -13.29
CA ALA A 570 -18.19 36.20 -12.89
C ALA A 570 -17.36 35.65 -11.72
N GLY A 571 -16.02 35.70 -11.81
CA GLY A 571 -15.12 35.11 -10.81
C GLY A 571 -14.76 33.64 -11.04
N MET A 572 -15.25 33.00 -12.11
CA MET A 572 -14.96 31.59 -12.38
C MET A 572 -13.44 31.31 -12.47
N GLY A 573 -12.95 30.37 -11.68
CA GLY A 573 -11.55 29.93 -11.65
C GLY A 573 -10.56 30.84 -10.91
N GLN A 574 -11.00 31.98 -10.35
CA GLN A 574 -10.12 32.89 -9.61
C GLN A 574 -9.58 32.28 -8.30
N ASP A 575 -10.37 31.41 -7.68
CA ASP A 575 -10.03 30.64 -6.48
C ASP A 575 -9.01 29.51 -6.73
N LEU A 576 -8.70 29.21 -7.99
CA LEU A 576 -7.65 28.27 -8.40
C LEU A 576 -6.29 28.95 -8.63
N ARG A 577 -6.13 30.22 -8.27
CA ARG A 577 -4.86 30.95 -8.48
C ARG A 577 -3.65 30.34 -7.76
N GLY A 578 -3.88 29.57 -6.69
CA GLY A 578 -2.85 28.80 -6.01
C GLY A 578 -2.40 27.54 -6.77
N GLU A 579 -3.17 27.08 -7.76
CA GLU A 579 -2.82 25.95 -8.62
C GLU A 579 -1.94 26.42 -9.78
N VAL A 580 -0.61 26.29 -9.61
CA VAL A 580 0.40 26.82 -10.53
C VAL A 580 0.20 26.32 -11.98
N VAL A 581 -0.16 25.05 -12.18
CA VAL A 581 -0.36 24.47 -13.52
C VAL A 581 -1.57 25.10 -14.21
N PHE A 582 -2.70 25.19 -13.50
CA PHE A 582 -3.92 25.82 -14.00
C PHE A 582 -3.66 27.28 -14.37
N TRP A 583 -3.07 28.04 -13.45
CA TRP A 583 -2.87 29.47 -13.64
C TRP A 583 -1.88 29.78 -14.76
N LYS A 584 -0.77 29.04 -14.85
CA LYS A 584 0.20 29.17 -15.94
C LYS A 584 -0.44 28.91 -17.30
N LYS A 585 -1.35 27.93 -17.40
CA LYS A 585 -2.06 27.65 -18.66
C LYS A 585 -3.00 28.78 -19.03
N LEU A 586 -3.65 29.39 -18.04
CA LEU A 586 -4.53 30.54 -18.25
C LEU A 586 -3.75 31.78 -18.72
N GLU A 587 -2.55 32.02 -18.18
CA GLU A 587 -1.63 33.07 -18.61
C GLU A 587 -1.09 32.83 -20.04
N GLU A 588 -0.83 31.57 -20.41
CA GLU A 588 -0.50 31.19 -21.79
C GLU A 588 -1.65 31.55 -22.75
N CYS A 589 -2.89 31.23 -22.36
CA CYS A 589 -4.08 31.58 -23.15
C CYS A 589 -4.26 33.11 -23.27
N GLU A 590 -4.10 33.86 -22.18
CA GLU A 590 -4.13 35.33 -22.19
C GLU A 590 -3.11 35.90 -23.18
N THR A 591 -1.86 35.43 -23.14
CA THR A 591 -0.78 35.90 -24.00
C THR A 591 -1.10 35.74 -25.48
N ILE A 592 -1.71 34.61 -25.85
CA ILE A 592 -2.13 34.35 -27.23
C ILE A 592 -3.37 35.19 -27.58
N LEU A 593 -4.38 35.24 -26.71
CA LEU A 593 -5.62 35.98 -26.93
C LEU A 593 -5.37 37.46 -27.19
N ARG A 594 -4.41 38.09 -26.49
CA ARG A 594 -4.04 39.50 -26.68
C ARG A 594 -3.58 39.85 -28.11
N ARG A 595 -3.25 38.86 -28.95
CA ARG A 595 -2.96 39.08 -30.37
C ARG A 595 -4.23 39.30 -31.20
N TYR A 596 -5.38 38.82 -30.74
CA TYR A 596 -6.64 38.83 -31.47
C TYR A 596 -7.69 39.76 -30.85
N VAL A 597 -7.61 40.06 -29.56
CA VAL A 597 -8.57 40.90 -28.81
C VAL A 597 -7.88 42.04 -28.04
N SER A 598 -8.63 43.12 -27.77
CA SER A 598 -8.14 44.29 -27.03
C SER A 598 -8.36 44.23 -25.51
N TRP A 599 -9.18 43.29 -25.03
CA TRP A 599 -9.49 43.08 -23.61
C TRP A 599 -8.59 42.01 -22.98
N SER A 600 -8.57 41.91 -21.64
CA SER A 600 -7.82 40.88 -20.90
C SER A 600 -8.74 39.78 -20.41
N LEU A 601 -8.38 38.53 -20.68
CA LEU A 601 -9.03 37.38 -20.06
C LEU A 601 -8.92 37.42 -18.55
N LEU A 602 -7.73 37.71 -18.02
CA LEU A 602 -7.50 37.69 -16.57
C LEU A 602 -8.28 38.81 -15.87
N GLU A 603 -8.36 40.01 -16.46
CA GLU A 603 -9.15 41.11 -15.89
C GLU A 603 -10.66 40.80 -15.97
N GLU A 604 -11.16 40.24 -17.08
CA GLU A 604 -12.57 39.87 -17.23
C GLU A 604 -13.01 38.76 -16.25
N LEU A 605 -12.13 37.78 -15.98
CA LEU A 605 -12.39 36.74 -14.99
C LEU A 605 -12.35 37.29 -13.56
N ALA A 606 -11.55 38.32 -13.29
CA ALA A 606 -11.46 39.00 -12.00
C ALA A 606 -12.50 40.12 -11.80
N ALA A 607 -13.19 40.53 -12.88
CA ALA A 607 -14.13 41.62 -12.85
C ALA A 607 -15.35 41.29 -11.95
N PRO A 608 -15.82 42.25 -11.13
CA PRO A 608 -17.09 42.12 -10.44
C PRO A 608 -18.24 41.87 -11.42
N GLU A 609 -19.27 41.13 -11.01
CA GLU A 609 -20.39 40.72 -11.88
C GLU A 609 -21.05 41.91 -12.62
N ALA A 610 -21.16 43.07 -11.97
CA ALA A 610 -21.74 44.28 -12.56
C ALA A 610 -20.91 44.88 -13.72
N LEU A 611 -19.62 44.55 -13.82
CA LEU A 611 -18.70 45.05 -14.84
C LEU A 611 -18.25 43.97 -15.82
N SER A 612 -18.55 42.69 -15.52
CA SER A 612 -18.08 41.56 -16.31
C SER A 612 -18.81 41.47 -17.65
N ARG A 613 -18.05 41.31 -18.74
CA ARG A 613 -18.59 41.12 -20.09
C ARG A 613 -18.76 39.64 -20.45
N LEU A 614 -18.65 38.72 -19.48
CA LEU A 614 -18.84 37.28 -19.70
C LEU A 614 -20.26 36.87 -20.17
N GLY A 615 -21.22 37.80 -20.18
CA GLY A 615 -22.50 37.62 -20.86
C GLY A 615 -22.43 37.75 -22.39
N GLU A 616 -21.42 38.47 -22.91
CA GLU A 616 -21.21 38.68 -24.34
C GLU A 616 -20.56 37.46 -24.98
N THR A 617 -21.13 36.99 -26.08
CA THR A 617 -20.69 35.79 -26.82
C THR A 617 -19.24 35.91 -27.32
N GLU A 618 -18.81 37.12 -27.71
CA GLU A 618 -17.44 37.36 -28.17
C GLU A 618 -16.38 37.26 -27.06
N VAL A 619 -16.77 37.43 -25.80
CA VAL A 619 -15.88 37.34 -24.63
C VAL A 619 -15.97 35.93 -24.01
N VAL A 620 -17.18 35.39 -23.88
CA VAL A 620 -17.43 34.14 -23.16
C VAL A 620 -16.86 32.91 -23.86
N GLN A 621 -16.91 32.84 -25.20
CA GLN A 621 -16.41 31.67 -25.93
C GLN A 621 -14.90 31.44 -25.74
N PRO A 622 -14.03 32.45 -26.00
CA PRO A 622 -12.59 32.29 -25.71
C PRO A 622 -12.31 32.12 -24.22
N ALA A 623 -13.08 32.74 -23.32
CA ALA A 623 -12.91 32.57 -21.88
C ALA A 623 -13.25 31.14 -21.41
N LEU A 624 -14.36 30.56 -21.88
CA LEU A 624 -14.76 29.18 -21.59
C LEU A 624 -13.73 28.19 -22.09
N PHE A 625 -13.27 28.34 -23.34
CA PHE A 625 -12.21 27.50 -23.90
C PHE A 625 -10.95 27.54 -23.01
N SER A 626 -10.48 28.75 -22.67
CA SER A 626 -9.24 28.94 -21.91
C SER A 626 -9.34 28.29 -20.53
N LEU A 627 -10.48 28.44 -19.86
CA LEU A 627 -10.73 27.82 -18.56
C LEU A 627 -10.80 26.28 -18.67
N GLN A 628 -11.52 25.74 -19.65
CA GLN A 628 -11.68 24.30 -19.86
C GLN A 628 -10.34 23.60 -20.17
N VAL A 629 -9.51 24.20 -21.02
CA VAL A 629 -8.17 23.69 -21.31
C VAL A 629 -7.26 23.80 -20.08
N SER A 630 -7.34 24.91 -19.34
CA SER A 630 -6.58 25.06 -18.09
C SER A 630 -6.96 24.04 -17.01
N LEU A 631 -8.26 23.74 -16.88
CA LEU A 631 -8.75 22.65 -16.01
C LEU A 631 -8.23 21.30 -16.49
N THR A 632 -8.25 21.03 -17.79
CA THR A 632 -7.75 19.77 -18.36
C THR A 632 -6.28 19.57 -18.04
N GLU A 633 -5.45 20.61 -18.17
CA GLU A 633 -4.03 20.56 -17.79
C GLU A 633 -3.83 20.35 -16.28
N LEU A 634 -4.67 20.95 -15.43
CA LEU A 634 -4.63 20.71 -13.99
C LEU A 634 -4.88 19.23 -13.66
N TYR A 635 -5.95 18.65 -14.20
CA TYR A 635 -6.27 17.23 -13.99
C TYR A 635 -5.23 16.30 -14.59
N ALA A 636 -4.68 16.63 -15.76
CA ALA A 636 -3.58 15.89 -16.37
C ALA A 636 -2.33 15.91 -15.49
N SER A 637 -2.02 17.05 -14.83
CA SER A 637 -0.92 17.13 -13.86
C SER A 637 -1.12 16.23 -12.64
N TRP A 638 -2.38 15.98 -12.27
CA TRP A 638 -2.76 15.02 -11.23
C TRP A 638 -2.91 13.58 -11.74
N GLY A 639 -2.58 13.30 -13.02
CA GLY A 639 -2.61 11.96 -13.62
C GLY A 639 -3.90 11.60 -14.35
N ILE A 640 -4.91 12.46 -14.33
CA ILE A 640 -6.19 12.21 -15.00
C ILE A 640 -6.10 12.66 -16.46
N VAL A 641 -5.98 11.70 -17.36
CA VAL A 641 -5.92 11.93 -18.81
C VAL A 641 -7.17 11.39 -19.52
N PRO A 642 -7.70 12.08 -20.55
CA PRO A 642 -8.87 11.60 -21.26
C PRO A 642 -8.53 10.41 -22.17
N GLY A 643 -9.33 9.35 -22.08
CA GLY A 643 -9.34 8.27 -23.07
C GLY A 643 -10.23 8.57 -24.28
N ALA A 644 -11.13 9.53 -24.17
CA ALA A 644 -11.90 10.11 -25.27
C ALA A 644 -12.39 11.52 -24.89
N VAL A 645 -12.78 12.30 -25.90
CA VAL A 645 -13.32 13.66 -25.71
C VAL A 645 -14.61 13.89 -26.49
N VAL A 646 -15.51 14.67 -25.91
CA VAL A 646 -16.77 15.13 -26.49
C VAL A 646 -16.92 16.61 -26.17
N GLY A 647 -17.43 17.43 -27.09
CA GLY A 647 -17.67 18.84 -26.82
C GLY A 647 -19.08 19.26 -27.21
N HIS A 648 -19.72 20.14 -26.43
CA HIS A 648 -21.03 20.68 -26.75
C HIS A 648 -20.90 22.05 -27.41
N SER A 649 -21.26 22.17 -28.69
CA SER A 649 -21.16 23.42 -29.46
C SER A 649 -19.74 24.01 -29.40
N VAL A 650 -19.54 25.16 -28.74
CA VAL A 650 -18.22 25.79 -28.52
C VAL A 650 -17.24 24.86 -27.77
N GLY A 651 -17.75 23.97 -26.91
CA GLY A 651 -16.93 22.99 -26.20
C GLY A 651 -16.19 22.02 -27.13
N GLU A 652 -16.64 21.84 -28.39
CA GLU A 652 -15.88 21.06 -29.37
C GLU A 652 -14.52 21.67 -29.69
N ILE A 653 -14.34 22.99 -29.55
CA ILE A 653 -13.04 23.63 -29.77
C ILE A 653 -12.05 23.16 -28.71
N ALA A 654 -12.48 23.06 -27.45
CA ALA A 654 -11.68 22.51 -26.36
C ALA A 654 -11.41 21.02 -26.58
N ALA A 655 -12.43 20.23 -26.97
CA ALA A 655 -12.25 18.83 -27.33
C ALA A 655 -11.25 18.62 -28.47
N ALA A 656 -11.32 19.43 -29.52
CA ALA A 656 -10.40 19.39 -30.66
C ALA A 656 -8.96 19.71 -30.25
N HIS A 657 -8.75 20.72 -29.40
CA HIS A 657 -7.44 21.03 -28.85
C HIS A 657 -6.88 19.88 -27.99
N VAL A 658 -7.67 19.40 -27.03
CA VAL A 658 -7.26 18.33 -26.10
C VAL A 658 -7.02 17.00 -26.84
N SER A 659 -7.74 16.76 -27.94
CA SER A 659 -7.47 15.60 -28.80
C SER A 659 -6.14 15.66 -29.56
N GLY A 660 -5.49 16.81 -29.59
CA GLY A 660 -4.28 17.09 -30.35
C GLY A 660 -4.54 17.51 -31.81
N ALA A 661 -5.81 17.68 -32.22
CA ALA A 661 -6.16 18.07 -33.57
C ALA A 661 -5.89 19.56 -33.85
N LEU A 662 -6.09 20.44 -32.86
CA LEU A 662 -5.82 21.87 -32.98
C LEU A 662 -4.71 22.31 -32.02
N SER A 663 -3.80 23.17 -32.50
CA SER A 663 -2.86 23.86 -31.62
C SER A 663 -3.60 24.84 -30.69
N LEU A 664 -2.97 25.23 -29.58
CA LEU A 664 -3.58 26.18 -28.65
C LEU A 664 -3.91 27.52 -29.33
N GLU A 665 -3.00 28.02 -30.16
CA GLU A 665 -3.18 29.27 -30.91
C GLU A 665 -4.32 29.17 -31.92
N GLU A 666 -4.40 28.08 -32.66
CA GLU A 666 -5.44 27.90 -33.67
C GLU A 666 -6.84 27.74 -33.04
N ALA A 667 -6.93 27.03 -31.91
CA ALA A 667 -8.16 26.87 -31.17
C ALA A 667 -8.65 28.20 -30.54
N LEU A 668 -7.75 29.01 -29.99
CA LEU A 668 -8.09 30.35 -29.48
C LEU A 668 -8.51 31.30 -30.59
N ARG A 669 -7.79 31.28 -31.72
CA ARG A 669 -8.14 32.04 -32.92
C ARG A 669 -9.57 31.70 -33.36
N LEU A 670 -9.88 30.41 -33.47
CA LEU A 670 -11.22 29.92 -33.81
C LEU A 670 -12.28 30.38 -32.80
N ALA A 671 -12.03 30.25 -31.49
CA ALA A 671 -12.96 30.69 -30.45
C ALA A 671 -13.26 32.19 -30.53
N VAL A 672 -12.26 33.02 -30.84
CA VAL A 672 -12.43 34.47 -31.01
C VAL A 672 -13.26 34.81 -32.25
N TYR A 673 -12.92 34.27 -33.42
CA TYR A 673 -13.67 34.55 -34.64
C TYR A 673 -15.11 34.03 -34.55
N ARG A 674 -15.30 32.81 -34.04
CA ARG A 674 -16.63 32.23 -33.80
C ARG A 674 -17.44 33.09 -32.83
N GLY A 675 -16.86 33.49 -31.70
CA GLY A 675 -17.52 34.35 -30.72
C GLY A 675 -17.97 35.69 -31.30
N ARG A 676 -17.08 36.39 -32.04
CA ARG A 676 -17.38 37.67 -32.70
C ARG A 676 -18.47 37.55 -33.76
N THR A 677 -18.40 36.52 -34.60
CA THR A 677 -19.40 36.31 -35.65
C THR A 677 -20.75 35.96 -35.03
N MET A 678 -20.79 35.10 -34.02
CA MET A 678 -22.03 34.73 -33.32
C MET A 678 -22.61 35.88 -32.48
N GLN A 679 -21.79 36.78 -31.95
CA GLN A 679 -22.26 37.98 -31.24
C GLN A 679 -23.21 38.83 -32.10
N LYS A 680 -23.04 38.85 -33.43
CA LYS A 680 -23.91 39.57 -34.36
C LYS A 680 -25.35 39.03 -34.42
N ALA A 681 -25.59 37.78 -33.98
CA ALA A 681 -26.93 37.20 -33.89
C ALA A 681 -27.73 37.69 -32.66
N THR A 682 -27.11 38.51 -31.79
CA THR A 682 -27.78 39.11 -30.63
C THR A 682 -28.94 39.99 -31.09
N GLY A 683 -30.13 39.74 -30.55
CA GLY A 683 -31.39 40.38 -30.91
C GLY A 683 -32.20 39.66 -32.00
N PHE A 684 -31.65 38.63 -32.64
CA PHE A 684 -32.26 37.96 -33.81
C PHE A 684 -32.92 36.61 -33.51
N GLY A 685 -33.32 36.33 -32.27
CA GLY A 685 -34.10 35.14 -31.95
C GLY A 685 -34.10 34.76 -30.47
N LYS A 686 -34.62 33.57 -30.20
CA LYS A 686 -34.69 32.95 -28.86
C LYS A 686 -34.34 31.47 -28.94
N MET A 687 -34.05 30.87 -27.78
CA MET A 687 -33.89 29.43 -27.63
C MET A 687 -34.74 28.91 -26.47
N MET A 688 -35.20 27.66 -26.57
CA MET A 688 -36.09 27.02 -25.60
C MET A 688 -35.72 25.56 -25.41
N ALA A 689 -35.55 25.12 -24.16
CA ALA A 689 -35.41 23.70 -23.82
C ALA A 689 -36.80 23.04 -23.72
N VAL A 690 -36.93 21.84 -24.28
CA VAL A 690 -38.20 21.08 -24.34
C VAL A 690 -37.93 19.62 -24.00
N GLU A 691 -38.74 19.06 -23.11
CA GLU A 691 -38.64 17.66 -22.67
C GLU A 691 -39.41 16.71 -23.61
N ILE A 692 -38.91 16.54 -24.83
CA ILE A 692 -39.41 15.60 -25.85
C ILE A 692 -38.26 14.92 -26.58
N ASP A 693 -38.54 13.79 -27.23
CA ASP A 693 -37.60 13.14 -28.13
C ASP A 693 -37.40 13.91 -29.45
N ARG A 694 -36.33 13.55 -30.17
CA ARG A 694 -35.96 14.18 -31.45
C ARG A 694 -37.05 14.03 -32.50
N GLU A 695 -37.66 12.86 -32.65
CA GLU A 695 -38.66 12.62 -33.70
C GLU A 695 -39.91 13.46 -33.48
N ARG A 696 -40.36 13.59 -32.23
CA ARG A 696 -41.47 14.46 -31.85
C ARG A 696 -41.11 15.92 -32.09
N ALA A 697 -39.89 16.35 -31.77
CA ALA A 697 -39.44 17.70 -32.07
C ALA A 697 -39.45 17.99 -33.59
N GLU A 698 -38.98 17.07 -34.42
CA GLU A 698 -39.02 17.19 -35.89
C GLU A 698 -40.47 17.30 -36.39
N ARG A 699 -41.40 16.48 -35.88
CA ARG A 699 -42.84 16.58 -36.22
C ARG A 699 -43.43 17.95 -35.86
N VAL A 700 -43.12 18.44 -34.66
CA VAL A 700 -43.57 19.75 -34.16
C VAL A 700 -43.04 20.90 -35.03
N LEU A 701 -41.83 20.78 -35.58
CA LEU A 701 -41.21 21.82 -36.38
C LEU A 701 -41.55 21.79 -37.87
N SER A 702 -42.28 20.79 -38.37
CA SER A 702 -42.58 20.60 -39.80
C SER A 702 -43.16 21.84 -40.51
N ASP A 703 -44.00 22.64 -39.83
CA ASP A 703 -44.56 23.88 -40.39
C ASP A 703 -43.64 25.11 -40.22
N TYR A 704 -42.52 24.98 -39.51
CA TYR A 704 -41.64 26.07 -39.07
C TYR A 704 -40.19 25.90 -39.54
N GLU A 705 -39.89 24.98 -40.46
CA GLU A 705 -38.52 24.57 -40.83
C GLU A 705 -37.61 25.72 -41.30
N GLN A 706 -38.21 26.80 -41.84
CA GLN A 706 -37.48 28.00 -42.27
C GLN A 706 -37.24 29.02 -41.14
N GLN A 707 -37.99 28.92 -40.04
CA GLN A 707 -37.99 29.87 -38.92
C GLN A 707 -37.34 29.28 -37.67
N LEU A 708 -37.50 27.98 -37.44
CA LEU A 708 -37.11 27.24 -36.25
C LEU A 708 -36.30 25.99 -36.62
N SER A 709 -35.52 25.51 -35.66
CA SER A 709 -34.72 24.30 -35.79
C SER A 709 -34.46 23.67 -34.44
N ILE A 710 -34.08 22.39 -34.43
CA ILE A 710 -33.47 21.78 -33.27
C ILE A 710 -32.03 22.28 -33.20
N ALA A 711 -31.68 22.99 -32.13
CA ALA A 711 -30.33 23.44 -31.86
C ALA A 711 -29.47 22.39 -31.17
N ALA A 712 -30.06 21.57 -30.30
CA ALA A 712 -29.33 20.51 -29.60
C ALA A 712 -30.26 19.34 -29.23
N VAL A 713 -29.72 18.13 -29.29
CA VAL A 713 -30.29 16.91 -28.71
C VAL A 713 -29.38 16.50 -27.56
N ASN A 714 -29.70 17.00 -26.37
CA ASN A 714 -28.82 16.86 -25.19
C ASN A 714 -28.95 15.49 -24.54
N ALA A 715 -30.15 14.93 -24.54
CA ALA A 715 -30.49 13.61 -24.01
C ALA A 715 -31.64 13.00 -24.82
N PRO A 716 -31.98 11.70 -24.64
CA PRO A 716 -33.03 11.04 -25.41
C PRO A 716 -34.39 11.77 -25.40
N ASN A 717 -34.74 12.39 -24.28
CA ASN A 717 -35.99 13.14 -24.10
C ASN A 717 -35.75 14.64 -23.81
N SER A 718 -34.60 15.20 -24.16
CA SER A 718 -34.29 16.61 -23.90
C SER A 718 -33.66 17.26 -25.14
N VAL A 719 -34.41 18.18 -25.75
CA VAL A 719 -34.00 18.93 -26.94
C VAL A 719 -34.02 20.44 -26.67
N VAL A 720 -33.25 21.18 -27.45
CA VAL A 720 -33.30 22.65 -27.48
C VAL A 720 -33.76 23.09 -28.85
N LEU A 721 -34.82 23.90 -28.89
CA LEU A 721 -35.35 24.55 -30.07
C LEU A 721 -34.80 25.97 -30.19
N SER A 722 -34.55 26.44 -31.41
CA SER A 722 -33.93 27.74 -31.68
C SER A 722 -34.44 28.36 -32.97
N GLY A 723 -34.70 29.68 -32.94
CA GLY A 723 -35.12 30.44 -34.11
C GLY A 723 -35.86 31.74 -33.76
N GLU A 724 -36.80 32.13 -34.61
CA GLU A 724 -37.58 33.36 -34.44
C GLU A 724 -38.44 33.34 -33.16
N GLY A 725 -38.42 34.44 -32.40
CA GLY A 725 -39.09 34.51 -31.11
C GLY A 725 -40.60 34.25 -31.17
N ALA A 726 -41.31 34.85 -32.13
CA ALA A 726 -42.75 34.68 -32.27
C ALA A 726 -43.16 33.25 -32.67
N ALA A 727 -42.39 32.62 -33.56
CA ALA A 727 -42.61 31.23 -33.95
C ALA A 727 -42.34 30.28 -32.78
N LEU A 728 -41.27 30.53 -32.01
CA LEU A 728 -40.91 29.73 -30.85
C LEU A 728 -41.97 29.85 -29.74
N ASP A 729 -42.49 31.05 -29.50
CA ASP A 729 -43.57 31.30 -28.52
C ASP A 729 -44.88 30.57 -28.94
N ALA A 730 -45.18 30.48 -30.23
CA ALA A 730 -46.33 29.71 -30.74
C ALA A 730 -46.16 28.20 -30.56
N VAL A 731 -44.98 27.67 -30.84
CA VAL A 731 -44.65 26.25 -30.59
C VAL A 731 -44.69 25.93 -29.10
N ALA A 732 -44.17 26.83 -28.25
CA ALA A 732 -44.23 26.70 -26.80
C ALA A 732 -45.67 26.58 -26.30
N ALA A 733 -46.55 27.50 -26.71
CA ALA A 733 -47.95 27.49 -26.31
C ALA A 733 -48.67 26.18 -26.72
N ARG A 734 -48.36 25.64 -27.90
CA ARG A 734 -48.91 24.35 -28.35
C ARG A 734 -48.43 23.20 -27.46
N LEU A 735 -47.14 23.13 -27.20
CA LEU A 735 -46.54 22.07 -26.37
C LEU A 735 -47.01 22.15 -24.91
N GLU A 736 -47.11 23.35 -24.35
CA GLU A 736 -47.63 23.58 -23.00
C GLU A 736 -49.10 23.16 -22.88
N ALA A 737 -49.92 23.41 -23.92
CA ALA A 737 -51.30 22.92 -23.97
C ALA A 737 -51.39 21.38 -24.00
N GLU A 738 -50.37 20.70 -24.53
CA GLU A 738 -50.22 19.24 -24.49
C GLU A 738 -49.59 18.73 -23.18
N GLY A 739 -49.29 19.61 -22.22
CA GLY A 739 -48.66 19.27 -20.95
C GLY A 739 -47.16 19.01 -21.04
N VAL A 740 -46.49 19.42 -22.12
CA VAL A 740 -45.04 19.26 -22.30
C VAL A 740 -44.30 20.41 -21.63
N PRO A 741 -43.36 20.14 -20.71
CA PRO A 741 -42.54 21.19 -20.09
C PRO A 741 -41.67 21.91 -21.13
N CYS A 742 -41.85 23.23 -21.19
CA CYS A 742 -41.08 24.14 -22.03
C CYS A 742 -40.37 25.17 -21.15
N ARG A 743 -39.07 25.39 -21.35
CA ARG A 743 -38.29 26.37 -20.61
C ARG A 743 -37.54 27.29 -21.55
N SER A 744 -37.95 28.55 -21.61
CA SER A 744 -37.23 29.59 -22.34
C SER A 744 -35.83 29.79 -21.73
N LEU A 745 -34.80 29.76 -22.58
CA LEU A 745 -33.43 30.03 -22.16
C LEU A 745 -33.23 31.56 -22.10
N ARG A 746 -32.50 32.04 -21.09
CA ARG A 746 -32.22 33.49 -20.91
C ARG A 746 -31.15 33.97 -21.89
N VAL A 747 -31.46 33.87 -23.17
CA VAL A 747 -30.62 34.27 -24.30
C VAL A 747 -31.47 35.04 -25.31
N ASN A 748 -30.87 36.00 -25.99
CA ASN A 748 -31.53 36.86 -26.96
C ASN A 748 -31.02 36.61 -28.39
N TYR A 749 -30.61 35.38 -28.68
CA TYR A 749 -30.11 34.94 -29.97
C TYR A 749 -30.70 33.57 -30.33
N ALA A 750 -30.55 33.15 -31.59
CA ALA A 750 -30.93 31.84 -32.07
C ALA A 750 -29.73 31.12 -32.69
N PHE A 751 -28.93 30.43 -31.87
CA PHE A 751 -27.80 29.63 -32.37
C PHE A 751 -28.28 28.30 -32.95
N HIS A 752 -27.48 27.71 -33.85
CA HIS A 752 -27.78 26.43 -34.51
C HIS A 752 -29.09 26.43 -35.32
N SER A 753 -29.48 27.60 -35.88
CA SER A 753 -30.73 27.79 -36.60
C SER A 753 -30.54 28.41 -37.99
N PRO A 754 -31.59 28.49 -38.84
CA PRO A 754 -31.49 29.11 -40.16
C PRO A 754 -30.94 30.55 -40.12
N GLN A 755 -31.19 31.30 -39.04
CA GLN A 755 -30.67 32.65 -38.83
C GLN A 755 -29.13 32.70 -38.77
N MET A 756 -28.46 31.57 -38.51
CA MET A 756 -27.00 31.48 -38.51
C MET A 756 -26.39 31.29 -39.91
N GLU A 757 -27.19 31.01 -40.95
CA GLU A 757 -26.69 30.73 -42.30
C GLU A 757 -25.86 31.87 -42.92
N PRO A 758 -26.24 33.16 -42.81
CA PRO A 758 -25.40 34.26 -43.28
C PRO A 758 -24.08 34.35 -42.52
N LEU A 759 -24.13 34.12 -41.21
CA LEU A 759 -22.98 34.17 -40.31
C LEU A 759 -22.04 32.98 -40.54
N LYS A 760 -22.55 31.82 -40.97
CA LYS A 760 -21.74 30.65 -41.35
C LYS A 760 -20.77 30.99 -42.46
N ARG A 761 -21.26 31.63 -43.53
CA ARG A 761 -20.41 32.06 -44.65
C ARG A 761 -19.34 33.06 -44.21
N GLU A 762 -19.72 34.00 -43.34
CA GLU A 762 -18.78 34.98 -42.79
C GLU A 762 -17.68 34.31 -41.95
N LEU A 763 -18.05 33.37 -41.07
CA LEU A 763 -17.11 32.64 -40.23
C LEU A 763 -16.13 31.81 -41.07
N VAL A 764 -16.62 31.05 -42.05
CA VAL A 764 -15.78 30.22 -42.93
C VAL A 764 -14.76 31.09 -43.67
N GLN A 765 -15.19 32.24 -44.20
CA GLN A 765 -14.31 33.19 -44.86
C GLN A 765 -13.27 33.79 -43.90
N ALA A 766 -13.68 34.16 -42.69
CA ALA A 766 -12.79 34.75 -41.68
C ALA A 766 -11.76 33.75 -41.15
N LEU A 767 -12.12 32.47 -41.02
CA LEU A 767 -11.22 31.42 -40.55
C LEU A 767 -10.17 31.04 -41.58
N GLY A 768 -10.51 31.09 -42.88
CA GLY A 768 -9.61 30.72 -43.97
C GLY A 768 -9.18 29.25 -43.86
N ARG A 769 -7.91 28.95 -44.15
CA ARG A 769 -7.37 27.60 -43.94
C ARG A 769 -7.08 27.38 -42.45
N ILE A 770 -7.60 26.27 -41.91
CA ILE A 770 -7.28 25.81 -40.56
C ILE A 770 -6.23 24.70 -40.63
N GLU A 771 -5.19 24.81 -39.83
CA GLU A 771 -4.16 23.77 -39.70
C GLU A 771 -4.57 22.74 -38.65
N ALA A 772 -5.38 21.76 -39.07
CA ALA A 772 -5.81 20.66 -38.21
C ALA A 772 -4.99 19.39 -38.44
N GLY A 773 -4.50 18.79 -37.35
CA GLY A 773 -3.76 17.52 -37.33
C GLY A 773 -4.65 16.32 -36.98
N PRO A 774 -4.11 15.09 -37.00
CA PRO A 774 -4.87 13.90 -36.60
C PRO A 774 -5.19 13.89 -35.10
N THR A 775 -6.32 13.28 -34.74
CA THR A 775 -6.72 13.07 -33.34
C THR A 775 -5.84 12.01 -32.67
N ARG A 776 -5.08 12.40 -31.65
CA ARG A 776 -4.29 11.47 -30.81
C ARG A 776 -5.17 10.80 -29.75
N ILE A 777 -6.17 11.52 -29.28
CA ILE A 777 -7.22 11.02 -28.38
C ILE A 777 -8.52 10.95 -29.18
N PRO A 778 -9.28 9.83 -29.12
CA PRO A 778 -10.56 9.72 -29.82
C PRO A 778 -11.50 10.89 -29.51
N MET A 779 -11.93 11.60 -30.55
CA MET A 779 -12.92 12.66 -30.47
C MET A 779 -14.23 12.19 -31.08
N PHE A 780 -15.35 12.36 -30.36
CA PHE A 780 -16.70 12.11 -30.87
C PHE A 780 -17.37 13.45 -31.14
N SER A 781 -17.61 13.72 -32.42
CA SER A 781 -18.22 14.96 -32.89
C SER A 781 -19.71 14.94 -32.59
N THR A 782 -20.19 16.03 -32.01
CA THR A 782 -21.61 16.34 -31.85
C THR A 782 -22.26 16.89 -33.12
N VAL A 783 -21.48 17.25 -34.14
CA VAL A 783 -22.03 17.60 -35.47
C VAL A 783 -22.45 16.33 -36.22
N THR A 784 -21.59 15.32 -36.24
CA THR A 784 -21.85 14.05 -36.95
C THR A 784 -22.53 13.00 -36.06
N GLY A 785 -22.36 13.11 -34.73
CA GLY A 785 -22.77 12.10 -33.76
C GLY A 785 -21.91 10.84 -33.79
N ALA A 786 -20.69 10.91 -34.33
CA ALA A 786 -19.77 9.79 -34.47
C ALA A 786 -18.32 10.20 -34.21
N ARG A 787 -17.41 9.22 -34.17
CA ARG A 787 -15.97 9.48 -34.08
C ARG A 787 -15.49 10.21 -35.34
N ILE A 788 -14.61 11.20 -35.15
CA ILE A 788 -14.07 12.04 -36.24
C ILE A 788 -12.53 12.04 -36.24
N ASP A 789 -11.93 12.19 -37.43
CA ASP A 789 -10.49 12.46 -37.58
C ASP A 789 -10.26 13.97 -37.49
N GLY A 790 -9.22 14.39 -36.77
CA GLY A 790 -8.91 15.80 -36.57
C GLY A 790 -8.63 16.56 -37.87
N ARG A 791 -8.17 15.87 -38.92
CA ARG A 791 -7.91 16.47 -40.25
C ARG A 791 -9.18 16.98 -40.94
N ASP A 792 -10.35 16.49 -40.52
CA ASP A 792 -11.64 16.92 -41.05
C ASP A 792 -12.17 18.19 -40.36
N LEU A 793 -11.49 18.70 -39.32
CA LEU A 793 -11.88 19.88 -38.54
C LEU A 793 -11.47 21.20 -39.23
N GLY A 794 -11.77 21.32 -40.53
CA GLY A 794 -11.55 22.53 -41.32
C GLY A 794 -12.57 23.64 -41.09
N ALA A 795 -12.43 24.77 -41.77
CA ALA A 795 -13.33 25.92 -41.59
C ALA A 795 -14.80 25.58 -41.89
N ASP A 796 -15.06 24.75 -42.90
CA ASP A 796 -16.42 24.29 -43.23
C ASP A 796 -17.05 23.50 -42.08
N TYR A 797 -16.28 22.62 -41.43
CA TYR A 797 -16.73 21.89 -40.25
C TYR A 797 -17.14 22.84 -39.13
N TRP A 798 -16.36 23.89 -38.86
CA TRP A 798 -16.70 24.85 -37.80
C TRP A 798 -17.87 25.77 -38.17
N GLY A 799 -18.04 26.04 -39.47
CA GLY A 799 -19.26 26.65 -40.01
C GLY A 799 -20.49 25.76 -39.76
N ASP A 800 -20.37 24.45 -39.99
CA ASP A 800 -21.41 23.47 -39.69
C ASP A 800 -21.64 23.31 -38.18
N ASN A 801 -20.60 23.29 -37.34
CA ASN A 801 -20.72 23.28 -35.88
C ASN A 801 -21.57 24.45 -35.36
N MET A 802 -21.46 25.63 -35.97
CA MET A 802 -22.25 26.80 -35.60
C MET A 802 -23.72 26.73 -36.09
N ARG A 803 -23.99 26.01 -37.19
CA ARG A 803 -25.28 26.01 -37.89
C ARG A 803 -26.13 24.76 -37.61
N GLN A 804 -25.52 23.59 -37.54
CA GLN A 804 -26.18 22.29 -37.41
C GLN A 804 -26.55 21.99 -35.95
N PRO A 805 -27.53 21.09 -35.70
CA PRO A 805 -27.87 20.63 -34.36
C PRO A 805 -26.70 19.97 -33.64
N VAL A 806 -26.56 20.23 -32.34
CA VAL A 806 -25.60 19.56 -31.45
C VAL A 806 -26.16 18.21 -30.99
N LEU A 807 -25.65 17.11 -31.54
CA LEU A 807 -26.06 15.73 -31.24
C LEU A 807 -25.33 15.14 -30.03
N LEU A 808 -25.37 15.83 -28.87
CA LEU A 808 -24.67 15.40 -27.65
C LEU A 808 -25.09 13.99 -27.20
N SER A 809 -26.39 13.68 -27.22
CA SER A 809 -26.91 12.37 -26.82
C SER A 809 -26.24 11.23 -27.61
N ARG A 810 -26.17 11.38 -28.94
CA ARG A 810 -25.57 10.39 -29.83
C ARG A 810 -24.04 10.30 -29.68
N ALA A 811 -23.35 11.43 -29.54
CA ALA A 811 -21.91 11.44 -29.33
C ALA A 811 -21.51 10.81 -27.98
N THR A 812 -22.31 11.06 -26.93
CA THR A 812 -22.12 10.45 -25.60
C THR A 812 -22.32 8.93 -25.68
N GLN A 813 -23.36 8.48 -26.38
CA GLN A 813 -23.59 7.06 -26.63
C GLN A 813 -22.40 6.41 -27.36
N ALA A 814 -21.95 7.00 -28.47
CA ALA A 814 -20.81 6.48 -29.22
C ALA A 814 -19.53 6.42 -28.37
N ALA A 815 -19.35 7.37 -27.44
CA ALA A 815 -18.21 7.36 -26.52
C ALA A 815 -18.28 6.24 -25.48
N ILE A 816 -19.47 5.94 -24.94
CA ILE A 816 -19.71 4.82 -24.02
C ILE A 816 -19.49 3.49 -24.75
N GLU A 817 -20.09 3.31 -25.92
CA GLU A 817 -19.89 2.14 -26.80
C GLU A 817 -18.41 1.95 -27.20
N GLY A 818 -17.66 3.06 -27.28
CA GLY A 818 -16.20 3.08 -27.47
C GLY A 818 -15.37 2.73 -26.23
N GLY A 819 -15.99 2.15 -25.20
CA GLY A 819 -15.37 1.71 -23.95
C GLY A 819 -15.25 2.78 -22.87
N GLY A 820 -16.08 3.84 -22.92
CA GLY A 820 -16.07 4.92 -21.93
C GLY A 820 -16.62 4.46 -20.58
N GLY A 821 -15.79 4.42 -19.54
CA GLY A 821 -16.15 3.93 -18.20
C GLY A 821 -16.57 5.03 -17.21
N LEU A 822 -16.23 6.29 -17.50
CA LEU A 822 -16.59 7.47 -16.69
C LEU A 822 -16.81 8.69 -17.58
N LEU A 823 -17.87 9.47 -17.35
CA LEU A 823 -18.09 10.75 -18.02
C LEU A 823 -17.67 11.90 -17.09
N PHE A 824 -16.79 12.77 -17.57
CA PHE A 824 -16.23 13.85 -16.79
C PHE A 824 -16.48 15.21 -17.45
N GLU A 825 -17.44 15.96 -16.92
CA GLU A 825 -17.79 17.29 -17.42
C GLU A 825 -16.75 18.34 -16.99
N VAL A 826 -15.98 18.84 -17.97
CA VAL A 826 -15.01 19.91 -17.78
C VAL A 826 -15.69 21.25 -18.04
N SER A 827 -16.03 21.94 -16.96
CA SER A 827 -16.80 23.20 -17.00
C SER A 827 -16.62 24.09 -15.76
N PRO A 828 -16.90 25.40 -15.87
CA PRO A 828 -17.02 26.29 -14.71
C PRO A 828 -18.28 26.03 -13.86
N HIS A 829 -19.27 25.31 -14.39
CA HIS A 829 -20.51 24.94 -13.72
C HIS A 829 -21.19 23.78 -14.46
N PRO A 830 -21.67 22.72 -13.76
CA PRO A 830 -22.29 21.57 -14.41
C PRO A 830 -23.61 21.93 -15.08
N VAL A 831 -23.60 22.03 -16.40
CA VAL A 831 -24.79 22.27 -17.23
C VAL A 831 -25.17 21.04 -18.05
N LEU A 832 -24.23 20.11 -18.26
CA LEU A 832 -24.45 18.88 -19.01
C LEU A 832 -24.70 17.66 -18.12
N THR A 833 -24.27 17.69 -16.86
CA THR A 833 -24.33 16.54 -15.93
C THR A 833 -25.70 15.85 -15.89
N ALA A 834 -26.80 16.62 -15.83
CA ALA A 834 -28.15 16.05 -15.83
C ALA A 834 -28.48 15.33 -17.14
N ASN A 835 -28.11 15.90 -18.28
CA ASN A 835 -28.30 15.31 -19.61
C ASN A 835 -27.44 14.05 -19.78
N LEU A 836 -26.18 14.09 -19.36
CA LEU A 836 -25.28 12.94 -19.41
C LEU A 836 -25.81 11.77 -18.58
N ARG A 837 -26.36 12.03 -17.39
CA ARG A 837 -27.01 10.99 -16.57
C ARG A 837 -28.23 10.37 -17.26
N GLN A 838 -29.03 11.18 -17.96
CA GLN A 838 -30.14 10.64 -18.76
C GLN A 838 -29.65 9.77 -19.92
N CYS A 839 -28.57 10.17 -20.61
CA CYS A 839 -27.96 9.36 -21.67
C CYS A 839 -27.48 8.00 -21.16
N VAL A 840 -26.82 7.98 -20.00
CA VAL A 840 -26.36 6.73 -19.36
C VAL A 840 -27.56 5.86 -18.97
N ALA A 841 -28.56 6.43 -18.29
CA ALA A 841 -29.74 5.69 -17.83
C ALA A 841 -30.51 5.03 -18.98
N ALA A 842 -30.58 5.67 -20.15
CA ALA A 842 -31.26 5.14 -21.32
C ALA A 842 -30.57 3.90 -21.94
N GLN A 843 -29.27 3.70 -21.67
CA GLN A 843 -28.51 2.55 -22.18
C GLN A 843 -28.53 1.36 -21.22
N GLY A 844 -29.07 1.51 -20.01
CA GLY A 844 -28.98 0.48 -18.97
C GLY A 844 -27.56 0.28 -18.42
N GLU A 845 -26.63 1.17 -18.78
CA GLU A 845 -25.23 1.12 -18.39
C GLU A 845 -25.00 1.73 -17.00
N LYS A 846 -23.98 1.25 -16.27
CA LYS A 846 -23.57 1.79 -14.96
C LYS A 846 -22.34 2.68 -15.09
N VAL A 847 -22.48 3.81 -15.80
CA VAL A 847 -21.42 4.81 -15.97
C VAL A 847 -21.65 6.00 -15.05
N ASP A 848 -20.64 6.38 -14.29
CA ASP A 848 -20.71 7.55 -13.42
C ASP A 848 -20.47 8.86 -14.18
N VAL A 849 -21.09 9.93 -13.69
CA VAL A 849 -20.94 11.29 -14.23
C VAL A 849 -20.40 12.22 -13.15
N VAL A 850 -19.22 12.76 -13.40
CA VAL A 850 -18.48 13.69 -12.52
C VAL A 850 -18.39 15.06 -13.20
N TYR A 851 -18.33 16.15 -12.45
CA TYR A 851 -18.12 17.51 -12.97
C TYR A 851 -16.98 18.22 -12.24
N THR A 852 -16.35 19.22 -12.86
CA THR A 852 -15.19 19.91 -12.31
C THR A 852 -15.52 20.99 -11.27
N LEU A 853 -16.19 22.08 -11.68
CA LEU A 853 -16.43 23.25 -10.83
C LEU A 853 -17.92 23.53 -10.69
N LYS A 854 -18.31 24.29 -9.66
CA LYS A 854 -19.69 24.73 -9.45
C LYS A 854 -19.71 26.19 -9.04
N ARG A 855 -20.57 26.99 -9.69
CA ARG A 855 -20.86 28.38 -9.33
C ARG A 855 -21.03 28.55 -7.82
N GLN A 856 -20.38 29.58 -7.26
CA GLN A 856 -20.40 29.95 -5.83
C GLN A 856 -19.83 28.88 -4.87
N ALA A 857 -19.21 27.82 -5.36
CA ALA A 857 -18.41 26.90 -4.55
C ALA A 857 -16.94 27.30 -4.61
N ASP A 858 -16.18 26.90 -3.58
CA ASP A 858 -14.71 27.01 -3.59
C ASP A 858 -14.12 26.10 -4.68
N GLY A 859 -13.40 26.69 -5.62
CA GLY A 859 -12.90 26.02 -6.82
C GLY A 859 -11.89 24.92 -6.52
N ARG A 860 -10.97 25.14 -5.57
CA ARG A 860 -10.01 24.10 -5.16
C ARG A 860 -10.72 22.92 -4.50
N ARG A 861 -11.66 23.17 -3.59
CA ARG A 861 -12.50 22.12 -2.99
C ARG A 861 -13.29 21.36 -4.06
N ALA A 862 -13.96 22.05 -4.97
CA ALA A 862 -14.73 21.41 -6.04
C ALA A 862 -13.83 20.55 -6.94
N ALA A 863 -12.62 21.02 -7.27
CA ALA A 863 -11.67 20.26 -8.06
C ALA A 863 -11.16 19.01 -7.33
N LEU A 864 -10.90 19.10 -6.02
CA LEU A 864 -10.52 17.96 -5.19
C LEU A 864 -11.67 16.97 -4.97
N ASP A 865 -12.90 17.44 -4.83
CA ASP A 865 -14.10 16.60 -4.73
C ASP A 865 -14.30 15.79 -6.03
N ALA A 866 -14.10 16.42 -7.18
CA ALA A 866 -14.14 15.76 -8.49
C ALA A 866 -13.00 14.74 -8.65
N LEU A 867 -11.77 15.09 -8.24
CA LEU A 867 -10.65 14.16 -8.20
C LEU A 867 -10.94 12.97 -7.27
N GLY A 868 -11.58 13.22 -6.13
CA GLY A 868 -12.09 12.21 -5.21
C GLY A 868 -13.05 11.23 -5.87
N ALA A 869 -14.06 11.75 -6.58
CA ALA A 869 -15.03 10.94 -7.30
C ALA A 869 -14.37 10.07 -8.39
N LEU A 870 -13.35 10.57 -9.07
CA LEU A 870 -12.57 9.80 -10.05
C LEU A 870 -11.70 8.72 -9.37
N HIS A 871 -11.00 9.08 -8.30
CA HIS A 871 -10.10 8.18 -7.58
C HIS A 871 -10.82 6.97 -6.97
N VAL A 872 -12.00 7.17 -6.37
CA VAL A 872 -12.78 6.07 -5.77
C VAL A 872 -13.37 5.11 -6.81
N ARG A 873 -13.35 5.48 -8.09
CA ARG A 873 -13.73 4.64 -9.22
C ARG A 873 -12.55 3.96 -9.91
N GLY A 874 -11.33 4.21 -9.45
CA GLY A 874 -10.14 3.51 -9.89
C GLY A 874 -9.19 4.33 -10.75
N CYS A 875 -9.47 5.62 -11.01
CA CYS A 875 -8.51 6.46 -11.72
C CYS A 875 -7.20 6.61 -10.92
N SER A 876 -6.07 6.37 -11.58
CA SER A 876 -4.75 6.61 -11.00
C SER A 876 -4.48 8.11 -10.78
N VAL A 877 -3.84 8.43 -9.66
CA VAL A 877 -3.50 9.81 -9.27
C VAL A 877 -1.99 9.97 -9.10
N HIS A 878 -1.44 11.04 -9.64
CA HIS A 878 -0.05 11.44 -9.47
C HIS A 878 0.12 12.23 -8.16
N TRP A 879 0.20 11.51 -7.05
CA TRP A 879 0.25 12.09 -5.69
C TRP A 879 1.40 13.09 -5.48
N GLY A 880 2.56 12.84 -6.10
CA GLY A 880 3.71 13.75 -6.02
C GLY A 880 3.43 15.14 -6.58
N ALA A 881 2.68 15.24 -7.68
CA ALA A 881 2.31 16.53 -8.28
C ALA A 881 1.31 17.29 -7.42
N LEU A 882 0.34 16.58 -6.82
CA LEU A 882 -0.67 17.18 -5.94
C LEU A 882 -0.06 17.87 -4.71
N HIS A 883 0.96 17.26 -4.11
CA HIS A 883 1.66 17.80 -2.93
C HIS A 883 2.90 18.63 -3.31
N GLY A 884 3.14 18.88 -4.60
CA GLY A 884 4.31 19.63 -5.08
C GLY A 884 5.65 18.99 -4.70
N GLY A 885 5.68 17.65 -4.54
CA GLY A 885 6.84 16.87 -4.09
C GLY A 885 7.21 17.09 -2.62
N ARG A 886 6.33 17.70 -1.82
CA ARG A 886 6.59 18.13 -0.44
C ARG A 886 5.64 17.44 0.53
N GLY A 887 6.19 16.84 1.58
CA GLY A 887 5.42 16.33 2.71
C GLY A 887 6.35 15.56 3.65
N ARG A 888 6.10 15.64 4.96
CA ARG A 888 6.80 14.81 5.95
C ARG A 888 5.95 13.58 6.24
N SER A 889 6.59 12.43 6.35
CA SER A 889 5.92 11.21 6.76
C SER A 889 5.59 11.29 8.25
N VAL A 890 4.32 11.12 8.62
CA VAL A 890 3.85 11.14 10.02
C VAL A 890 3.21 9.81 10.40
N SER A 891 3.23 9.43 11.68
CA SER A 891 2.65 8.15 12.11
C SER A 891 1.13 8.20 11.98
N LEU A 892 0.51 7.37 11.13
CA LEU A 892 -0.95 7.29 10.95
C LEU A 892 -1.51 6.01 11.58
N PRO A 893 -2.83 5.94 11.88
CA PRO A 893 -3.48 4.72 12.32
C PRO A 893 -3.17 3.54 11.37
N ALA A 894 -2.99 2.36 11.97
CA ALA A 894 -2.77 1.12 11.25
C ALA A 894 -4.07 0.57 10.64
N TYR A 895 -3.94 -0.38 9.71
CA TYR A 895 -5.06 -1.09 9.11
C TYR A 895 -6.00 -1.76 10.15
N PRO A 896 -7.34 -1.60 10.04
CA PRO A 896 -8.30 -2.21 10.96
C PRO A 896 -8.63 -3.64 10.52
N TRP A 897 -7.86 -4.59 11.03
CA TRP A 897 -7.98 -6.02 10.75
C TRP A 897 -9.39 -6.58 11.00
N GLN A 898 -9.96 -7.27 10.01
CA GLN A 898 -11.26 -7.92 10.08
C GLN A 898 -11.10 -9.36 10.57
N ARG A 899 -10.66 -9.49 11.81
CA ARG A 899 -10.21 -10.77 12.38
C ARG A 899 -11.37 -11.76 12.53
N ALA A 900 -11.17 -12.96 11.99
CA ALA A 900 -11.99 -14.12 12.28
C ALA A 900 -11.26 -15.07 13.23
N ARG A 901 -12.03 -15.87 13.98
CA ARG A 901 -11.45 -16.87 14.89
C ARG A 901 -10.89 -18.06 14.10
N HIS A 902 -9.61 -18.32 14.27
CA HIS A 902 -8.90 -19.51 13.78
C HIS A 902 -8.18 -20.18 14.95
N TRP A 903 -8.53 -21.41 15.27
CA TRP A 903 -7.93 -22.11 16.41
C TRP A 903 -7.98 -23.62 16.22
N LEU A 904 -6.97 -24.30 16.77
CA LEU A 904 -6.93 -25.77 16.86
C LEU A 904 -7.37 -26.19 18.25
N ASP A 905 -8.60 -26.69 18.37
CA ASP A 905 -9.09 -27.27 19.62
C ASP A 905 -8.47 -28.65 19.86
N VAL A 906 -7.91 -28.84 21.06
CA VAL A 906 -7.24 -30.08 21.49
C VAL A 906 -7.66 -30.42 22.91
N ASP A 907 -7.91 -31.70 23.17
CA ASP A 907 -8.23 -32.20 24.52
C ASP A 907 -6.93 -32.61 25.24
N PHE A 908 -6.47 -31.80 26.20
CA PHE A 908 -5.34 -32.16 27.04
C PHE A 908 -5.76 -33.21 28.08
N VAL A 909 -5.47 -34.49 27.84
CA VAL A 909 -5.69 -35.56 28.84
C VAL A 909 -4.43 -35.71 29.71
N ALA A 910 -4.60 -35.75 31.04
CA ALA A 910 -3.51 -35.83 32.02
C ALA A 910 -2.58 -37.07 31.87
N SER A 911 -3.00 -38.10 31.12
CA SER A 911 -2.19 -39.30 30.82
C SER A 911 -1.08 -39.07 29.78
N SER A 912 -1.12 -37.96 29.03
CA SER A 912 -0.18 -37.68 27.92
C SER A 912 1.27 -37.44 28.37
N LEU A 913 1.47 -37.07 29.65
CA LEU A 913 2.79 -36.76 30.22
C LEU A 913 3.32 -37.89 31.14
N GLY A 914 2.53 -38.95 31.34
CA GLY A 914 2.77 -39.98 32.36
C GLY A 914 3.34 -41.31 31.87
N ASP A 915 3.36 -41.58 30.56
CA ASP A 915 3.62 -42.94 30.05
C ASP A 915 4.69 -42.95 28.96
N ALA A 916 5.94 -42.66 29.34
CA ALA A 916 7.12 -42.89 28.50
C ALA A 916 7.71 -44.31 28.71
N GLY A 917 6.89 -45.26 29.16
CA GLY A 917 7.40 -46.53 29.68
C GLY A 917 6.46 -47.73 29.58
N ASP A 918 5.71 -47.92 28.49
CA ASP A 918 5.36 -49.26 27.96
C ASP A 918 4.45 -49.15 26.73
N ALA A 919 5.03 -48.97 25.54
CA ALA A 919 4.29 -49.11 24.28
C ALA A 919 4.45 -50.53 23.72
N LYS A 920 3.61 -51.47 24.18
CA LYS A 920 3.33 -52.68 23.40
C LYS A 920 2.37 -52.31 22.28
N ALA A 921 2.88 -52.34 21.05
CA ALA A 921 2.14 -52.10 19.83
C ALA A 921 0.94 -53.05 19.70
N HIS A 922 -0.28 -52.51 19.80
CA HIS A 922 -1.47 -53.11 19.20
C HIS A 922 -1.65 -52.52 17.80
N VAL A 923 -1.18 -53.27 16.79
CA VAL A 923 -1.53 -53.01 15.40
C VAL A 923 -2.98 -53.44 15.20
N ALA A 924 -3.90 -52.48 15.21
CA ALA A 924 -5.23 -52.66 14.67
C ALA A 924 -5.15 -52.44 13.16
N THR A 925 -5.42 -53.48 12.37
CA THR A 925 -5.56 -53.42 10.91
C THR A 925 -6.76 -52.55 10.53
N PRO A 926 -6.65 -51.57 9.63
CA PRO A 926 -7.79 -50.83 9.14
C PRO A 926 -8.64 -51.72 8.21
N SER A 927 -9.92 -51.84 8.53
CA SER A 927 -10.93 -52.44 7.65
C SER A 927 -11.14 -51.56 6.40
N PRO A 928 -11.45 -52.14 5.23
CA PRO A 928 -11.71 -51.36 4.02
C PRO A 928 -13.00 -50.54 4.15
N PRO A 929 -13.11 -49.36 3.51
CA PRO A 929 -14.35 -48.60 3.53
C PRO A 929 -15.44 -49.34 2.75
N GLU A 930 -16.56 -49.61 3.42
CA GLU A 930 -17.76 -50.15 2.83
C GLU A 930 -18.27 -49.24 1.70
N ARG A 931 -18.37 -49.78 0.49
CA ARG A 931 -19.19 -49.21 -0.58
C ARG A 931 -20.65 -49.52 -0.28
N GLY A 932 -21.45 -48.50 0.03
CA GLY A 932 -22.91 -48.70 0.03
C GLY A 932 -23.75 -47.68 0.80
N ALA A 933 -23.80 -46.43 0.34
CA ALA A 933 -24.97 -45.58 0.58
C ALA A 933 -25.21 -44.71 -0.66
N ARG A 934 -26.43 -44.77 -1.23
CA ARG A 934 -26.84 -44.00 -2.41
C ARG A 934 -26.68 -42.50 -2.13
N GLY A 935 -25.72 -41.87 -2.79
CA GLY A 935 -25.56 -40.41 -2.83
C GLY A 935 -26.61 -39.74 -3.74
N PRO A 936 -26.76 -38.40 -3.64
CA PRO A 936 -27.73 -37.62 -4.42
C PRO A 936 -27.47 -37.76 -5.93
N ALA A 937 -28.51 -37.52 -6.75
CA ALA A 937 -28.43 -37.55 -8.22
C ALA A 937 -27.15 -36.89 -8.75
N SER A 938 -26.49 -37.49 -9.76
CA SER A 938 -25.27 -36.93 -10.34
C SER A 938 -25.55 -35.50 -10.83
N PHE A 939 -24.60 -34.58 -10.62
CA PHE A 939 -24.76 -33.18 -11.02
C PHE A 939 -25.13 -33.04 -12.52
N ARG A 940 -24.62 -33.95 -13.36
CA ARG A 940 -25.01 -34.10 -14.77
C ARG A 940 -26.51 -34.37 -14.97
N ALA A 941 -27.13 -35.22 -14.16
CA ALA A 941 -28.57 -35.49 -14.25
C ALA A 941 -29.39 -34.24 -13.91
N THR A 942 -28.96 -33.45 -12.92
CA THR A 942 -29.58 -32.16 -12.59
C THR A 942 -29.42 -31.15 -13.72
N LEU A 943 -28.23 -31.05 -14.33
CA LEU A 943 -27.96 -30.14 -15.43
C LEU A 943 -28.73 -30.51 -16.71
N ALA A 944 -28.91 -31.81 -16.98
CA ALA A 944 -29.66 -32.31 -18.13
C ALA A 944 -31.17 -31.99 -18.06
N MET A 945 -31.72 -31.84 -16.85
CA MET A 945 -33.13 -31.49 -16.62
C MET A 945 -33.39 -29.97 -16.55
N ALA A 946 -32.34 -29.14 -16.51
CA ALA A 946 -32.45 -27.68 -16.41
C ALA A 946 -32.63 -27.00 -17.78
N LEU A 947 -33.40 -25.89 -17.80
CA LEU A 947 -33.58 -25.08 -19.00
C LEU A 947 -32.23 -24.46 -19.43
N PRO A 948 -31.96 -24.26 -20.74
CA PRO A 948 -30.69 -23.70 -21.21
C PRO A 948 -30.28 -22.38 -20.53
N GLY A 949 -31.24 -21.52 -20.18
CA GLY A 949 -31.00 -20.26 -19.47
C GLY A 949 -30.57 -20.42 -18.00
N GLU A 950 -30.85 -21.56 -17.36
CA GLU A 950 -30.59 -21.83 -15.94
C GLU A 950 -29.28 -22.63 -15.73
N ARG A 951 -28.77 -23.28 -16.77
CA ARG A 951 -27.58 -24.16 -16.70
C ARG A 951 -26.32 -23.42 -16.26
N ARG A 952 -26.12 -22.17 -16.71
CA ARG A 952 -24.95 -21.35 -16.33
C ARG A 952 -24.91 -21.11 -14.82
N GLU A 953 -26.04 -20.71 -14.23
CA GLU A 953 -26.15 -20.44 -12.80
C GLU A 953 -25.92 -21.72 -11.98
N LEU A 954 -26.49 -22.85 -12.41
CA LEU A 954 -26.29 -24.15 -11.76
C LEU A 954 -24.82 -24.60 -11.74
N VAL A 955 -24.09 -24.43 -12.85
CA VAL A 955 -22.66 -24.75 -12.92
C VAL A 955 -21.84 -23.81 -12.03
N GLN A 956 -22.14 -22.51 -12.04
CA GLN A 956 -21.48 -21.55 -11.14
C GLN A 956 -21.69 -21.92 -9.66
N VAL A 957 -22.94 -22.22 -9.25
CA VAL A 957 -23.27 -22.63 -7.88
C VAL A 957 -22.55 -23.93 -7.50
N HIS A 958 -22.45 -24.90 -8.41
CA HIS A 958 -21.76 -26.15 -8.14
C HIS A 958 -20.24 -25.99 -8.01
N VAL A 959 -19.62 -25.20 -8.90
CA VAL A 959 -18.19 -24.86 -8.79
C VAL A 959 -17.91 -24.13 -7.49
N ALA A 960 -18.73 -23.13 -7.13
CA ALA A 960 -18.64 -22.44 -5.84
C ALA A 960 -18.80 -23.41 -4.66
N ARG A 961 -19.70 -24.39 -4.76
CA ARG A 961 -19.89 -25.42 -3.73
C ARG A 961 -18.66 -26.31 -3.55
N GLN A 962 -18.07 -26.80 -4.63
CA GLN A 962 -16.85 -27.61 -4.55
C GLN A 962 -15.67 -26.79 -4.01
N LEU A 963 -15.56 -25.53 -4.45
CA LEU A 963 -14.54 -24.62 -3.96
C LEU A 963 -14.70 -24.30 -2.47
N GLY A 964 -15.93 -24.09 -1.98
CA GLY A 964 -16.21 -23.87 -0.55
C GLY A 964 -15.76 -25.05 0.31
N LEU A 965 -15.94 -26.29 -0.18
CA LEU A 965 -15.45 -27.48 0.52
C LEU A 965 -13.92 -27.56 0.59
N VAL A 966 -13.21 -27.11 -0.46
CA VAL A 966 -11.74 -27.10 -0.50
C VAL A 966 -11.17 -26.01 0.42
N LEU A 967 -11.74 -24.81 0.36
CA LEU A 967 -11.34 -23.64 1.15
C LEU A 967 -11.75 -23.74 2.64
N GLY A 968 -12.73 -24.60 2.96
CA GLY A 968 -13.31 -24.70 4.29
C GLY A 968 -14.24 -23.53 4.63
N GLN A 969 -14.97 -22.99 3.65
CA GLN A 969 -15.88 -21.85 3.83
C GLN A 969 -17.24 -22.06 3.15
N ASP A 970 -18.22 -21.27 3.57
CA ASP A 970 -19.55 -21.26 2.95
C ASP A 970 -19.46 -20.86 1.47
N PRO A 971 -19.96 -21.69 0.52
CA PRO A 971 -20.00 -21.37 -0.90
C PRO A 971 -20.65 -20.03 -1.25
N HIS A 972 -21.62 -19.56 -0.45
CA HIS A 972 -22.30 -18.28 -0.69
C HIS A 972 -21.43 -17.06 -0.38
N ARG A 973 -20.30 -17.24 0.32
CA ARG A 973 -19.33 -16.17 0.60
C ARG A 973 -18.28 -16.00 -0.49
N ILE A 974 -18.25 -16.89 -1.49
CA ILE A 974 -17.28 -16.84 -2.58
C ILE A 974 -17.79 -15.88 -3.65
N ASP A 975 -17.07 -14.78 -3.90
CA ASP A 975 -17.33 -13.94 -5.06
C ASP A 975 -17.00 -14.73 -6.34
N PRO A 976 -17.98 -14.98 -7.23
CA PRO A 976 -17.74 -15.73 -8.46
C PRO A 976 -16.73 -15.08 -9.41
N ARG A 977 -16.46 -13.78 -9.25
CA ARG A 977 -15.56 -12.97 -10.09
C ARG A 977 -14.17 -12.78 -9.48
N ALA A 978 -13.99 -13.15 -8.22
CA ALA A 978 -12.67 -13.04 -7.58
C ALA A 978 -11.70 -14.07 -8.20
N PRO A 979 -10.45 -13.67 -8.49
CA PRO A 979 -9.40 -14.62 -8.84
C PRO A 979 -9.22 -15.69 -7.76
N PHE A 980 -9.02 -16.95 -8.13
CA PHE A 980 -8.81 -18.04 -7.17
C PHE A 980 -7.64 -17.77 -6.20
N SER A 981 -6.59 -17.11 -6.67
CA SER A 981 -5.45 -16.72 -5.84
C SER A 981 -5.81 -15.68 -4.76
N SER A 982 -6.79 -14.80 -4.98
CA SER A 982 -7.19 -13.79 -3.98
C SER A 982 -8.03 -14.37 -2.86
N VAL A 983 -8.69 -15.51 -3.09
CA VAL A 983 -9.45 -16.26 -2.07
C VAL A 983 -8.63 -17.40 -1.45
N GLY A 984 -7.31 -17.44 -1.72
CA GLY A 984 -6.36 -18.35 -1.08
C GLY A 984 -6.28 -19.75 -1.68
N VAL A 985 -6.72 -19.95 -2.93
CA VAL A 985 -6.49 -21.22 -3.63
C VAL A 985 -5.01 -21.31 -4.03
N ASP A 986 -4.33 -22.31 -3.47
CA ASP A 986 -2.97 -22.67 -3.86
C ASP A 986 -2.95 -23.88 -4.84
N SER A 987 -1.75 -24.37 -5.16
CA SER A 987 -1.58 -25.51 -6.05
C SER A 987 -2.18 -26.82 -5.50
N LEU A 988 -2.17 -27.03 -4.18
CA LEU A 988 -2.73 -28.22 -3.54
C LEU A 988 -4.26 -28.18 -3.59
N MET A 989 -4.85 -27.05 -3.22
CA MET A 989 -6.29 -26.80 -3.33
C MET A 989 -6.76 -26.86 -4.77
N GLY A 990 -5.97 -26.36 -5.72
CA GLY A 990 -6.27 -26.46 -7.14
C GLY A 990 -6.36 -27.88 -7.65
N MET A 991 -5.43 -28.74 -7.25
CA MET A 991 -5.49 -30.18 -7.56
C MET A 991 -6.67 -30.87 -6.89
N GLU A 992 -6.99 -30.53 -5.63
CA GLU A 992 -8.15 -31.07 -4.92
C GLU A 992 -9.47 -30.64 -5.60
N LEU A 993 -9.59 -29.36 -5.96
CA LEU A 993 -10.73 -28.80 -6.67
C LEU A 993 -10.91 -29.47 -8.04
N GLY A 994 -9.82 -29.62 -8.81
CA GLY A 994 -9.82 -30.32 -10.09
C GLY A 994 -10.39 -31.72 -9.95
N LYS A 995 -9.86 -32.53 -9.03
CA LYS A 995 -10.35 -33.91 -8.78
C LYS A 995 -11.82 -33.95 -8.36
N ARG A 996 -12.27 -33.01 -7.50
CA ARG A 996 -13.67 -32.92 -7.06
C ARG A 996 -14.61 -32.55 -8.20
N LEU A 997 -14.19 -31.62 -9.06
CA LEU A 997 -14.95 -31.24 -10.24
C LEU A 997 -15.00 -32.41 -11.24
N GLU A 998 -13.85 -33.02 -11.58
CA GLU A 998 -13.78 -34.20 -12.46
C GLU A 998 -14.72 -35.32 -12.00
N ALA A 999 -14.78 -35.58 -10.69
CA ALA A 999 -15.66 -36.60 -10.11
C ALA A 999 -17.17 -36.28 -10.18
N THR A 1000 -17.54 -35.02 -10.38
CA THR A 1000 -18.96 -34.57 -10.35
C THR A 1000 -19.47 -34.12 -11.71
N VAL A 1001 -18.63 -33.51 -12.55
CA VAL A 1001 -18.95 -33.07 -13.92
C VAL A 1001 -18.53 -34.08 -14.99
N GLU A 1002 -17.68 -35.05 -14.65
CA GLU A 1002 -17.13 -36.08 -15.57
C GLU A 1002 -16.42 -35.49 -16.80
N VAL A 1003 -15.75 -34.34 -16.62
CA VAL A 1003 -14.92 -33.66 -17.61
C VAL A 1003 -13.50 -33.58 -17.05
N SER A 1004 -12.50 -33.99 -17.81
CA SER A 1004 -11.09 -33.89 -17.37
C SER A 1004 -10.59 -32.45 -17.46
N LEU A 1005 -9.93 -31.99 -16.41
CA LEU A 1005 -9.34 -30.66 -16.32
C LEU A 1005 -7.82 -30.75 -16.39
N PRO A 1006 -7.15 -30.01 -17.28
CA PRO A 1006 -5.69 -29.97 -17.31
C PRO A 1006 -5.15 -29.35 -16.01
N ALA A 1007 -3.96 -29.73 -15.58
CA ALA A 1007 -3.35 -29.21 -14.34
C ALA A 1007 -3.23 -27.68 -14.28
N THR A 1008 -3.28 -27.00 -15.44
CA THR A 1008 -3.20 -25.55 -15.59
C THR A 1008 -4.56 -24.84 -15.61
N PHE A 1009 -5.67 -25.54 -15.37
CA PHE A 1009 -7.03 -24.97 -15.55
C PHE A 1009 -7.27 -23.70 -14.73
N LEU A 1010 -6.70 -23.59 -13.52
CA LEU A 1010 -6.82 -22.40 -12.68
C LEU A 1010 -6.17 -21.15 -13.28
N PHE A 1011 -5.16 -21.31 -14.15
CA PHE A 1011 -4.53 -20.18 -14.83
C PHE A 1011 -5.32 -19.77 -16.08
N ALA A 1012 -5.88 -20.75 -16.79
CA ALA A 1012 -6.69 -20.52 -17.97
C ALA A 1012 -8.08 -19.94 -17.62
N TYR A 1013 -8.62 -20.34 -16.47
CA TYR A 1013 -9.95 -19.97 -15.99
C TYR A 1013 -9.83 -19.52 -14.53
N PRO A 1014 -9.39 -18.26 -14.29
CA PRO A 1014 -8.95 -17.83 -12.96
C PRO A 1014 -10.08 -17.52 -11.98
N THR A 1015 -11.35 -17.64 -12.37
CA THR A 1015 -12.52 -17.32 -11.54
C THR A 1015 -13.57 -18.43 -11.61
N VAL A 1016 -14.49 -18.47 -10.64
CA VAL A 1016 -15.64 -19.39 -10.67
C VAL A 1016 -16.47 -19.15 -11.92
N GLU A 1017 -16.69 -17.89 -12.30
CA GLU A 1017 -17.43 -17.51 -13.51
C GLU A 1017 -16.76 -18.06 -14.78
N ALA A 1018 -15.46 -17.82 -14.97
CA ALA A 1018 -14.72 -18.28 -16.15
C ALA A 1018 -14.62 -19.82 -16.21
N LEU A 1019 -14.42 -20.47 -15.06
CA LEU A 1019 -14.35 -21.93 -15.00
C LEU A 1019 -15.73 -22.56 -15.27
N ALA A 1020 -16.80 -21.97 -14.76
CA ALA A 1020 -18.15 -22.42 -15.03
C ALA A 1020 -18.53 -22.26 -16.51
N GLU A 1021 -18.14 -21.17 -17.17
CA GLU A 1021 -18.35 -21.00 -18.61
C GLU A 1021 -17.58 -22.04 -19.42
N HIS A 1022 -16.33 -22.31 -19.05
CA HIS A 1022 -15.55 -23.37 -19.70
C HIS A 1022 -16.16 -24.76 -19.53
N LEU A 1023 -16.56 -25.11 -18.30
CA LEU A 1023 -17.22 -26.37 -18.00
C LEU A 1023 -18.54 -26.51 -18.75
N LEU A 1024 -19.35 -25.45 -18.80
CA LEU A 1024 -20.59 -25.44 -19.56
C LEU A 1024 -20.34 -25.69 -21.06
N GLY A 1025 -19.32 -25.05 -21.64
CA GLY A 1025 -18.92 -25.24 -23.03
C GLY A 1025 -18.43 -26.66 -23.35
N GLN A 1026 -17.87 -27.39 -22.39
CA GLN A 1026 -17.50 -28.80 -22.55
C GLN A 1026 -18.67 -29.76 -22.33
N LEU A 1027 -19.62 -29.38 -21.46
CA LEU A 1027 -20.78 -30.21 -21.13
C LEU A 1027 -21.85 -30.21 -22.24
N ASP A 1028 -21.86 -29.21 -23.13
CA ASP A 1028 -22.85 -29.06 -24.22
C ASP A 1028 -22.44 -29.76 -25.55
N VAL A 1029 -21.34 -30.54 -25.57
CA VAL A 1029 -20.81 -31.17 -26.80
C VAL A 1029 -21.16 -32.67 -26.94
N MET A 1030 -21.88 -33.30 -26.00
CA MET A 1030 -22.23 -34.73 -26.13
C MET A 1030 -23.59 -34.97 -26.79
N GLY A 1031 -23.60 -35.01 -28.14
CA GLY A 1031 -24.55 -35.84 -28.88
C GLY A 1031 -24.30 -37.34 -28.66
N PRO A 1032 -25.27 -38.24 -28.95
CA PRO A 1032 -25.22 -39.66 -28.59
C PRO A 1032 -24.03 -40.39 -29.24
N PRO A 1033 -23.52 -41.48 -28.62
CA PRO A 1033 -22.22 -42.04 -28.96
C PRO A 1033 -22.25 -42.68 -30.35
N ALA A 1034 -21.44 -42.14 -31.27
CA ALA A 1034 -21.06 -42.85 -32.47
C ALA A 1034 -20.06 -43.95 -32.10
N THR A 1035 -20.36 -45.16 -32.56
CA THR A 1035 -19.58 -46.38 -32.47
C THR A 1035 -18.11 -46.16 -32.86
N ASN A 1036 -17.18 -46.61 -32.00
CA ASN A 1036 -15.76 -46.76 -32.30
C ASN A 1036 -15.54 -47.50 -33.63
N PRO A 1037 -14.73 -46.97 -34.56
CA PRO A 1037 -13.77 -47.77 -35.29
C PRO A 1037 -12.41 -47.74 -34.57
N GLU A 1038 -11.76 -48.89 -34.51
CA GLU A 1038 -10.42 -49.07 -33.95
C GLU A 1038 -9.40 -48.09 -34.55
N PRO A 1039 -8.38 -47.63 -33.79
CA PRO A 1039 -7.32 -46.80 -34.35
C PRO A 1039 -6.38 -47.63 -35.23
N ASP A 1040 -6.37 -47.27 -36.52
CA ASP A 1040 -5.38 -47.63 -37.52
C ASP A 1040 -3.99 -47.14 -37.10
N ILE A 1041 -3.13 -48.11 -36.82
CA ILE A 1041 -1.70 -47.95 -36.56
C ILE A 1041 -0.93 -47.80 -37.88
N SER A 1042 -1.07 -46.67 -38.57
CA SER A 1042 -0.15 -46.34 -39.68
C SER A 1042 -0.17 -44.88 -40.19
N SER A 1043 0.24 -43.90 -39.38
CA SER A 1043 1.09 -42.79 -39.89
C SER A 1043 1.45 -41.77 -38.80
N PHE A 1044 2.64 -41.91 -38.20
CA PHE A 1044 3.45 -40.76 -37.81
C PHE A 1044 4.90 -41.06 -38.18
N ALA A 1045 5.41 -40.29 -39.13
CA ALA A 1045 6.82 -40.25 -39.49
C ALA A 1045 7.65 -39.68 -38.32
N PRO A 1046 8.90 -40.11 -38.16
CA PRO A 1046 9.64 -39.98 -36.91
C PRO A 1046 10.26 -38.59 -36.75
N VAL A 1047 9.99 -37.96 -35.60
CA VAL A 1047 10.80 -36.85 -35.07
C VAL A 1047 11.98 -37.44 -34.29
N ALA A 1048 13.14 -36.81 -34.48
CA ALA A 1048 14.49 -37.22 -34.11
C ALA A 1048 14.71 -37.71 -32.66
N PRO A 1049 15.72 -38.56 -32.43
CA PRO A 1049 15.97 -39.23 -31.15
C PRO A 1049 16.53 -38.30 -30.06
N PRO A 1050 16.52 -38.76 -28.79
CA PRO A 1050 17.04 -38.03 -27.64
C PRO A 1050 18.56 -37.88 -27.77
N VAL A 1051 19.08 -36.69 -27.43
CA VAL A 1051 20.52 -36.51 -27.25
C VAL A 1051 20.95 -37.36 -26.06
N GLU A 1052 21.87 -38.28 -26.33
CA GLU A 1052 22.55 -39.13 -25.35
C GLU A 1052 23.24 -38.30 -24.27
N VAL A 1053 22.99 -38.70 -23.02
CA VAL A 1053 23.86 -38.41 -21.89
C VAL A 1053 25.08 -39.31 -22.03
N ALA A 1054 26.20 -38.76 -22.50
CA ALA A 1054 27.49 -39.43 -22.50
C ALA A 1054 28.16 -39.37 -21.11
N PRO A 1055 29.02 -40.34 -20.77
CA PRO A 1055 29.36 -40.68 -19.38
C PRO A 1055 30.50 -39.83 -18.80
N LEU A 1056 30.46 -39.76 -17.47
CA LEU A 1056 31.53 -39.42 -16.54
C LEU A 1056 32.95 -39.63 -17.09
N LEU A 1057 33.66 -38.52 -17.29
CA LEU A 1057 35.11 -38.47 -17.19
C LEU A 1057 35.49 -37.53 -16.06
N SER A 1058 36.29 -38.07 -15.16
CA SER A 1058 36.80 -37.46 -13.93
C SER A 1058 37.42 -36.08 -14.17
N SER A 1059 36.87 -35.05 -13.51
CA SER A 1059 37.57 -33.78 -13.27
C SER A 1059 37.93 -33.66 -11.80
N LYS A 1060 39.24 -33.47 -11.57
CA LYS A 1060 39.90 -33.20 -10.28
C LYS A 1060 39.20 -32.09 -9.47
N PRO A 1061 39.37 -32.08 -8.13
CA PRO A 1061 38.77 -31.08 -7.25
C PRO A 1061 39.22 -29.65 -7.62
N ALA A 1062 38.27 -28.71 -7.56
CA ALA A 1062 38.55 -27.28 -7.60
C ALA A 1062 39.33 -26.87 -6.32
N PRO A 1063 40.30 -25.94 -6.41
CA PRO A 1063 41.09 -25.54 -5.26
C PRO A 1063 40.24 -24.71 -4.29
N THR A 1064 40.44 -24.99 -3.02
CA THR A 1064 40.03 -24.19 -1.87
C THR A 1064 40.56 -22.76 -1.99
N GLN A 1065 39.75 -21.78 -1.57
CA GLN A 1065 40.24 -20.42 -1.29
C GLN A 1065 41.25 -20.50 -0.15
N GLU A 1066 42.54 -20.50 -0.48
CA GLU A 1066 43.60 -20.20 0.50
C GLU A 1066 43.64 -18.68 0.71
N GLU A 1067 43.55 -18.28 1.97
CA GLU A 1067 43.88 -16.92 2.40
C GLU A 1067 45.35 -16.66 2.08
N LEU A 1068 45.59 -15.80 1.08
CA LEU A 1068 46.94 -15.38 0.72
C LEU A 1068 47.57 -14.68 1.92
N THR A 1069 48.73 -15.16 2.35
CA THR A 1069 49.51 -14.53 3.42
C THR A 1069 50.09 -13.20 2.95
N GLU A 1070 50.42 -12.28 3.87
CA GLU A 1070 51.00 -10.96 3.52
C GLU A 1070 52.22 -11.06 2.59
N GLY A 1071 53.00 -12.14 2.69
CA GLY A 1071 54.14 -12.39 1.80
C GLY A 1071 53.75 -12.73 0.36
N GLU A 1072 52.63 -13.40 0.14
CA GLU A 1072 52.17 -13.79 -1.20
C GLU A 1072 51.47 -12.63 -1.92
N VAL A 1073 50.79 -11.76 -1.16
CA VAL A 1073 50.27 -10.49 -1.67
C VAL A 1073 51.41 -9.55 -2.08
N ALA A 1074 52.52 -9.53 -1.33
CA ALA A 1074 53.70 -8.73 -1.68
C ALA A 1074 54.35 -9.19 -3.00
N VAL A 1075 54.46 -10.51 -3.23
CA VAL A 1075 55.03 -11.07 -4.48
C VAL A 1075 54.10 -10.81 -5.67
N LEU A 1076 52.78 -10.87 -5.49
CA LEU A 1076 51.80 -10.52 -6.52
C LEU A 1076 51.77 -9.02 -6.84
N LEU A 1077 51.99 -8.16 -5.84
CA LEU A 1077 52.15 -6.72 -6.02
C LEU A 1077 53.46 -6.38 -6.72
N GLU A 1078 54.59 -7.02 -6.35
CA GLU A 1078 55.87 -6.86 -7.05
C GLU A 1078 55.76 -7.30 -8.50
N ALA A 1079 55.15 -8.45 -8.80
CA ALA A 1079 54.98 -8.92 -10.17
C ALA A 1079 54.09 -7.98 -11.02
N LYS A 1080 53.09 -7.34 -10.41
CA LYS A 1080 52.25 -6.33 -11.07
C LYS A 1080 52.93 -4.98 -11.21
N LEU A 1081 53.76 -4.58 -10.24
CA LEU A 1081 54.62 -3.39 -10.33
C LEU A 1081 55.65 -3.57 -11.45
N ASP A 1082 56.28 -4.74 -11.55
CA ASP A 1082 57.23 -5.09 -12.61
C ASP A 1082 56.59 -5.08 -14.01
N ALA A 1083 55.33 -5.51 -14.11
CA ALA A 1083 54.53 -5.43 -15.33
C ALA A 1083 54.15 -3.98 -15.67
N LEU A 1084 53.86 -3.15 -14.65
CA LEU A 1084 53.55 -1.73 -14.80
C LEU A 1084 54.78 -0.92 -15.21
N GLU A 1085 55.96 -1.21 -14.65
CA GLU A 1085 57.24 -0.55 -15.00
C GLU A 1085 57.65 -0.87 -16.45
N ARG A 1086 57.48 -2.12 -16.89
CA ARG A 1086 57.69 -2.53 -18.29
C ARG A 1086 56.69 -1.87 -19.24
N TRP A 1087 55.42 -1.71 -18.81
CA TRP A 1087 54.39 -1.04 -19.60
C TRP A 1087 54.61 0.49 -19.68
N LEU A 1088 55.15 1.10 -18.62
CA LEU A 1088 55.47 2.53 -18.58
C LEU A 1088 56.78 2.90 -19.31
N GLY A 1089 57.60 1.92 -19.69
CA GLY A 1089 58.83 2.13 -20.47
C GLY A 1089 59.99 2.71 -19.69
N LEU A 1090 60.01 2.53 -18.36
CA LEU A 1090 61.11 2.96 -17.50
C LEU A 1090 62.18 1.86 -17.48
N GLY A 1091 63.23 2.03 -18.28
CA GLY A 1091 64.38 1.13 -18.27
C GLY A 1091 65.13 1.24 -16.95
N SER A 1092 65.15 0.14 -16.19
CA SER A 1092 66.13 -0.23 -15.14
C SER A 1092 66.74 0.93 -14.34
N GLN A 1093 65.93 1.67 -13.59
CA GLN A 1093 66.37 2.34 -12.37
C GLN A 1093 65.34 2.11 -11.26
N PRO A 1094 65.77 1.65 -10.07
CA PRO A 1094 64.84 1.34 -8.99
C PRO A 1094 64.34 2.63 -8.33
N LEU A 1095 63.03 2.82 -8.28
CA LEU A 1095 62.39 3.76 -7.37
C LEU A 1095 62.29 3.09 -6.00
N ARG A 1096 63.14 3.53 -5.06
CA ARG A 1096 63.01 3.19 -3.63
C ARG A 1096 61.85 3.94 -2.99
#